data_AF-A0A831TBM0-F1
#
_entry.id   AF-A0A831TBM0-F1
#
_cell.length_a   1.000
_cell.length_b   1.000
_cell.length_c   1.000
_cell.angle_alpha   90.00
_cell.angle_beta   90.00
_cell.angle_gamma   90.00
#
_symmetry.space_group_name_H-M   'P 1'
#
loop_
_entity.id
_entity.type
_entity.pdbx_description
1 polymer ?
#
loop_
_entity_poly.entity_id
_entity_poly.type
_entity_poly.pdbx_seq_one_letter_code
_entity_poly.pdbx_strand_id
1 'polypeptide(L)'
;MKSRRGYHSVMPNDALATPLSQRYRLLEKLGEGSMGAVFKAHDAKLDRTVAIKIMAVDLVKHPDALARFQREARALAKVSHPGIVQAFDCGEDRGQHFLVMEYVDGRSLMEVLRGHGKIPPTIAADHVHQAALALYHAHERGLIHRDIKPLNLLLATSGQVKVLDLGLARFAQDHLGESALTRENSGMGTPDYMAPEQFTQAHHADARSDIYSLGCTLFHLITGQVPFPGTSLAGKMRAHEEQEPPSIEELCPEAPVGLALTIRRMLAKKPADRFQTMLEVAEALAPYVAGSSISLSDLKKTSDWSGSQLSFHELPDRSTKPSSLSHRDTPVPSPASTTAQASKRSRLLKYGVIGLAAVLLVGLLAGLPFLLRTVAPPAEPKDTGGTNGIAENEVAPPAAPNVLTVSKDPRHKAQFDTINAALEQVEPGQTVRVLDAGTYEEAIILRGRDRFERLTLESTRGARIRVPESERAGIIVHQLPKLTLRGFEIEAHRKDQFCLVMLGNCAAAKVERLTLTCKRGDAGGVLLEDVLLPDPADALVIQHCTVRGGFVGIQLFGVDLKSPQSLKPRPCRGVILQNNRLHDCTYGIALAGQLSDLMIVGNQIWNCATAVGFPFDLLHDSGNMLFANNTSQGMGQFVQFGEMAKGLQGIEFRNNLLLSEGANDITFVGKDRSVLDQVRFDHNWRQVRLAAPGSAEAAGLIGAANDQIRDKIELLSTDPKSPDFLRPAADSPLATGGAGKDDPSLPLYVGAVPPKGVDPWDWNATWRWKSHARK
;
A
#
# COMPACT_ATOMS: atom_id res chain seq x y z
N MET A 1 -21.95 14.55 66.85
CA MET A 1 -20.85 13.89 66.08
C MET A 1 -21.43 13.48 64.73
N LYS A 2 -21.12 14.22 63.65
CA LYS A 2 -20.08 13.91 62.64
C LYS A 2 -20.39 12.57 61.92
N SER A 3 -20.56 12.47 60.60
CA SER A 3 -20.37 13.43 59.50
C SER A 3 -21.28 13.10 58.32
N ARG A 4 -22.09 14.07 57.88
CA ARG A 4 -22.53 14.17 56.48
C ARG A 4 -21.30 14.57 55.65
N ARG A 5 -20.87 13.76 54.70
CA ARG A 5 -20.13 14.26 53.52
C ARG A 5 -21.09 14.22 52.36
N GLY A 6 -21.62 15.39 52.03
CA GLY A 6 -22.54 15.60 50.93
C GLY A 6 -21.86 15.34 49.59
N TYR A 7 -22.64 14.82 48.66
CA TYR A 7 -22.38 14.99 47.24
C TYR A 7 -22.38 16.50 46.97
N HIS A 8 -21.22 17.06 46.67
CA HIS A 8 -21.17 18.41 46.13
C HIS A 8 -21.72 18.34 44.70
N SER A 9 -23.00 18.67 44.57
CA SER A 9 -23.59 19.02 43.29
C SER A 9 -22.68 20.03 42.60
N VAL A 10 -22.32 19.76 41.34
CA VAL A 10 -21.46 20.65 40.54
C VAL A 10 -22.08 22.05 40.39
N MET A 11 -23.40 22.20 40.61
CA MET A 11 -24.06 23.50 40.79
C MET A 11 -25.34 23.39 41.65
N PRO A 12 -25.72 24.41 42.44
CA PRO A 12 -27.11 24.58 42.90
C PRO A 12 -28.04 24.79 41.69
N ASN A 13 -29.31 24.35 41.77
CA ASN A 13 -30.30 24.52 40.69
C ASN A 13 -30.46 25.98 40.17
N ASP A 14 -29.99 26.98 40.91
CA ASP A 14 -29.99 28.40 40.53
C ASP A 14 -28.92 28.78 39.48
N ALA A 15 -28.00 27.89 39.10
CA ALA A 15 -26.92 28.21 38.14
C ALA A 15 -27.40 28.42 36.69
N LEU A 16 -28.62 28.00 36.34
CA LEU A 16 -29.25 28.33 35.06
C LEU A 16 -29.79 29.77 35.02
N ALA A 17 -30.02 30.41 36.18
CA ALA A 17 -30.61 31.75 36.24
C ALA A 17 -29.58 32.88 36.08
N THR A 18 -28.35 32.69 36.56
CA THR A 18 -27.29 33.72 36.55
C THR A 18 -26.18 33.37 35.57
N PRO A 19 -25.92 34.20 34.53
CA PRO A 19 -24.86 33.93 33.54
C PRO A 19 -23.48 33.77 34.18
N LEU A 20 -22.73 32.75 33.74
CA LEU A 20 -21.34 32.50 34.13
C LEU A 20 -20.44 33.63 33.61
N SER A 21 -19.61 34.20 34.48
CA SER A 21 -18.81 35.41 34.21
C SER A 21 -19.62 36.58 33.61
N GLN A 22 -20.91 36.68 33.97
CA GLN A 22 -21.86 37.66 33.41
C GLN A 22 -22.01 37.63 31.87
N ARG A 23 -21.55 36.57 31.21
CA ARG A 23 -21.49 36.47 29.74
C ARG A 23 -22.16 35.23 29.21
N TYR A 24 -21.91 34.08 29.83
CA TYR A 24 -22.35 32.80 29.30
C TYR A 24 -23.61 32.32 30.02
N ARG A 25 -24.75 32.35 29.34
CA ARG A 25 -26.01 31.83 29.88
C ARG A 25 -26.08 30.33 29.65
N LEU A 26 -25.99 29.53 30.72
CA LEU A 26 -26.15 28.08 30.63
C LEU A 26 -27.59 27.73 30.24
N LEU A 27 -27.76 26.76 29.33
CA LEU A 27 -29.05 26.37 28.78
C LEU A 27 -29.44 24.95 29.21
N GLU A 28 -28.63 23.95 28.83
CA GLU A 28 -28.89 22.54 29.11
C GLU A 28 -27.59 21.81 29.48
N LYS A 29 -27.70 20.78 30.32
CA LYS A 29 -26.57 19.91 30.66
C LYS A 29 -26.45 18.83 29.58
N LEU A 30 -25.27 18.71 28.98
CA LEU A 30 -24.97 17.75 27.93
C LEU A 30 -24.38 16.45 28.48
N GLY A 31 -23.62 16.52 29.59
CA GLY A 31 -23.01 15.33 30.20
C GLY A 31 -22.27 15.64 31.50
N GLU A 32 -21.87 14.59 32.20
CA GLU A 32 -21.05 14.65 33.41
C GLU A 32 -20.11 13.45 33.47
N GLY A 33 -18.88 13.68 33.91
CA GLY A 33 -17.86 12.66 34.10
C GLY A 33 -16.89 13.02 35.21
N SER A 34 -15.81 12.23 35.34
CA SER A 34 -14.80 12.37 36.40
C SER A 34 -14.14 13.76 36.43
N MET A 35 -14.04 14.42 35.28
CA MET A 35 -13.37 15.73 35.14
C MET A 35 -14.32 16.93 35.33
N GLY A 36 -15.63 16.69 35.43
CA GLY A 36 -16.64 17.75 35.56
C GLY A 36 -17.87 17.56 34.69
N ALA A 37 -18.66 18.63 34.56
CA ALA A 37 -19.91 18.62 33.80
C ALA A 37 -19.85 19.54 32.58
N VAL A 38 -20.47 19.13 31.48
CA VAL A 38 -20.54 19.89 30.23
C VAL A 38 -21.95 20.42 30.03
N PHE A 39 -22.06 21.71 29.71
CA PHE A 39 -23.33 22.40 29.45
C PHE A 39 -23.31 23.06 28.07
N LYS A 40 -24.44 23.06 27.38
CA LYS A 40 -24.69 24.00 26.29
C LYS A 40 -25.00 25.36 26.89
N ALA A 41 -24.45 26.40 26.30
CA ALA A 41 -24.63 27.77 26.75
C ALA A 41 -24.76 28.73 25.57
N HIS A 42 -25.26 29.92 25.84
CA HIS A 42 -25.28 31.03 24.91
C HIS A 42 -24.28 32.10 25.35
N ASP A 43 -23.32 32.43 24.48
CA ASP A 43 -22.38 33.52 24.66
C ASP A 43 -23.07 34.84 24.25
N ALA A 44 -23.55 35.59 25.26
CA ALA A 44 -24.32 36.81 25.02
C ALA A 44 -23.49 37.94 24.38
N LYS A 45 -22.16 37.87 24.41
CA LYS A 45 -21.28 38.91 23.83
C LYS A 45 -21.07 38.71 22.34
N LEU A 46 -20.91 37.46 21.90
CA LEU A 46 -20.67 37.09 20.50
C LEU A 46 -21.91 36.53 19.81
N ASP A 47 -23.04 36.48 20.52
CA ASP A 47 -24.34 35.98 20.05
C ASP A 47 -24.25 34.59 19.39
N ARG A 48 -23.67 33.62 20.11
CA ARG A 48 -23.47 32.25 19.59
C ARG A 48 -23.67 31.18 20.64
N THR A 49 -24.02 29.98 20.19
CA THR A 49 -24.07 28.79 21.05
C THR A 49 -22.67 28.21 21.26
N VAL A 50 -22.35 27.85 22.50
CA VAL A 50 -21.08 27.27 22.93
C VAL A 50 -21.31 26.09 23.87
N ALA A 51 -20.33 25.21 24.00
CA ALA A 51 -20.29 24.22 25.07
C ALA A 51 -19.34 24.71 26.17
N ILE A 52 -19.68 24.48 27.43
CA ILE A 52 -18.89 24.90 28.59
C ILE A 52 -18.67 23.69 29.47
N LYS A 53 -17.41 23.29 29.61
CA LYS A 53 -16.97 22.26 30.56
C LYS A 53 -16.60 22.92 31.87
N ILE A 54 -17.37 22.67 32.91
CA ILE A 54 -17.13 23.14 34.28
C ILE A 54 -16.37 22.05 35.02
N MET A 55 -15.18 22.38 35.51
CA MET A 55 -14.27 21.42 36.14
C MET A 55 -14.77 21.04 37.54
N ALA A 56 -14.64 19.75 37.92
CA ALA A 56 -15.04 19.32 39.25
C ALA A 56 -14.18 19.99 40.34
N VAL A 57 -14.83 20.41 41.44
CA VAL A 57 -14.23 21.20 42.52
C VAL A 57 -13.00 20.53 43.15
N ASP A 58 -12.96 19.20 43.19
CA ASP A 58 -11.85 18.45 43.78
C ASP A 58 -10.56 18.46 42.93
N LEU A 59 -10.68 18.63 41.60
CA LEU A 59 -9.54 18.77 40.69
C LEU A 59 -8.89 20.17 40.76
N VAL A 60 -9.64 21.17 41.25
CA VAL A 60 -9.22 22.58 41.34
C VAL A 60 -8.44 22.89 42.63
N LYS A 61 -8.56 22.05 43.67
CA LYS A 61 -7.90 22.27 44.97
C LYS A 61 -6.37 22.10 44.94
N HIS A 62 -5.82 21.54 43.87
CA HIS A 62 -4.39 21.32 43.71
C HIS A 62 -3.79 22.37 42.75
N PRO A 63 -2.92 23.29 43.22
CA PRO A 63 -2.34 24.36 42.39
C PRO A 63 -1.62 23.84 41.14
N ASP A 64 -0.91 22.71 41.27
CA ASP A 64 -0.19 22.09 40.15
C ASP A 64 -1.11 21.53 39.07
N ALA A 65 -2.24 20.95 39.50
CA ALA A 65 -3.26 20.48 38.57
C ALA A 65 -3.82 21.69 37.83
N LEU A 66 -4.27 22.73 38.54
CA LEU A 66 -4.86 23.93 37.94
C LEU A 66 -3.90 24.60 36.92
N ALA A 67 -2.62 24.74 37.25
CA ALA A 67 -1.62 25.30 36.36
C ALA A 67 -1.46 24.47 35.07
N ARG A 68 -1.54 23.14 35.16
CA ARG A 68 -1.51 22.23 34.00
C ARG A 68 -2.78 22.33 33.18
N PHE A 69 -3.96 22.39 33.80
CA PHE A 69 -5.23 22.61 33.11
C PHE A 69 -5.20 23.91 32.30
N GLN A 70 -4.77 25.03 32.91
CA GLN A 70 -4.64 26.30 32.20
C GLN A 70 -3.62 26.21 31.06
N ARG A 71 -2.53 25.47 31.23
CA ARG A 71 -1.53 25.25 30.17
C ARG A 71 -2.09 24.42 29.01
N GLU A 72 -2.81 23.35 29.30
CA GLU A 72 -3.44 22.48 28.30
C GLU A 72 -4.58 23.20 27.57
N ALA A 73 -5.43 23.94 28.28
CA ALA A 73 -6.47 24.79 27.69
C ALA A 73 -5.86 25.84 26.74
N ARG A 74 -4.75 26.49 27.13
CA ARG A 74 -4.02 27.43 26.25
C ARG A 74 -3.38 26.74 25.05
N ALA A 75 -2.91 25.52 25.21
CA ALA A 75 -2.34 24.76 24.10
C ALA A 75 -3.44 24.35 23.10
N LEU A 76 -4.59 23.89 23.59
CA LEU A 76 -5.75 23.55 22.79
C LEU A 76 -6.31 24.77 22.04
N ALA A 77 -6.36 25.94 22.67
CA ALA A 77 -6.80 27.18 22.04
C ALA A 77 -5.92 27.60 20.83
N LYS A 78 -4.68 27.10 20.74
CA LYS A 78 -3.76 27.34 19.60
C LYS A 78 -3.93 26.33 18.47
N VAL A 79 -4.70 25.26 18.68
CA VAL A 79 -4.98 24.26 17.66
C VAL A 79 -6.27 24.66 16.94
N SER A 80 -6.18 24.81 15.62
CA SER A 80 -7.32 25.12 14.76
C SER A 80 -7.37 24.10 13.63
N HIS A 81 -8.30 23.17 13.72
CA HIS A 81 -8.52 22.14 12.71
C HIS A 81 -10.01 21.78 12.68
N PRO A 82 -10.63 21.60 11.50
CA PRO A 82 -12.07 21.31 11.40
C PRO A 82 -12.49 20.06 12.17
N GLY A 83 -11.64 19.04 12.23
CA GLY A 83 -11.87 17.80 12.99
C GLY A 83 -11.48 17.84 14.48
N ILE A 84 -11.17 19.02 15.06
CA ILE A 84 -10.88 19.17 16.49
C ILE A 84 -11.86 20.19 17.08
N VAL A 85 -12.44 19.89 18.24
CA VAL A 85 -13.32 20.84 18.95
C VAL A 85 -12.49 22.05 19.39
N GLN A 86 -12.84 23.22 18.89
CA GLN A 86 -12.10 24.46 19.18
C GLN A 86 -12.36 24.93 20.62
N ALA A 87 -11.29 25.19 21.38
CA ALA A 87 -11.40 25.96 22.62
C ALA A 87 -11.43 27.46 22.30
N PHE A 88 -12.40 28.18 22.86
CA PHE A 88 -12.59 29.61 22.65
C PHE A 88 -12.09 30.48 23.80
N ASP A 89 -12.30 30.01 25.03
CA ASP A 89 -12.04 30.80 26.23
C ASP A 89 -11.86 29.88 27.44
N CYS A 90 -11.16 30.32 28.47
CA CYS A 90 -11.11 29.63 29.75
C CYS A 90 -11.12 30.67 30.87
N GLY A 91 -11.81 30.36 31.96
CA GLY A 91 -11.99 31.32 33.05
C GLY A 91 -12.24 30.68 34.39
N GLU A 92 -12.44 31.55 35.36
CA GLU A 92 -12.89 31.22 36.70
C GLU A 92 -14.08 32.14 37.03
N ASP A 93 -15.16 31.55 37.53
CA ASP A 93 -16.28 32.31 38.08
C ASP A 93 -16.74 31.62 39.37
N ARG A 94 -16.89 32.40 40.44
CA ARG A 94 -17.35 31.90 41.75
C ARG A 94 -16.56 30.66 42.24
N GLY A 95 -15.24 30.65 42.02
CA GLY A 95 -14.35 29.56 42.44
C GLY A 95 -14.44 28.29 41.58
N GLN A 96 -15.09 28.34 40.42
CA GLN A 96 -15.20 27.24 39.48
C GLN A 96 -14.49 27.58 38.18
N HIS A 97 -13.54 26.72 37.79
CA HIS A 97 -12.90 26.85 36.50
C HIS A 97 -13.75 26.23 35.41
N PHE A 98 -13.75 26.89 34.25
CA PHE A 98 -14.48 26.43 33.10
C PHE A 98 -13.68 26.62 31.81
N LEU A 99 -13.97 25.76 30.83
CA LEU A 99 -13.46 25.83 29.48
C LEU A 99 -14.65 26.03 28.53
N VAL A 100 -14.61 27.11 27.75
CA VAL A 100 -15.59 27.41 26.71
C VAL A 100 -15.07 26.87 25.39
N MET A 101 -15.88 26.08 24.72
CA MET A 101 -15.51 25.36 23.50
C MET A 101 -16.63 25.41 22.46
N GLU A 102 -16.29 25.02 21.24
CA GLU A 102 -17.25 24.80 20.16
C GLU A 102 -18.38 23.87 20.62
N TYR A 103 -19.62 24.29 20.40
CA TYR A 103 -20.77 23.40 20.51
C TYR A 103 -20.92 22.63 19.19
N VAL A 104 -20.75 21.31 19.24
CA VAL A 104 -20.96 20.43 18.10
C VAL A 104 -22.38 19.88 18.16
N ASP A 105 -23.20 20.24 17.19
CA ASP A 105 -24.52 19.64 17.00
C ASP A 105 -24.36 18.25 16.36
N GLY A 106 -24.50 17.19 17.16
CA GLY A 106 -24.16 15.83 16.77
C GLY A 106 -24.26 14.82 17.91
N ARG A 107 -23.76 13.61 17.68
CA ARG A 107 -23.71 12.51 18.67
C ARG A 107 -22.32 11.92 18.73
N SER A 108 -21.93 11.36 19.87
CA SER A 108 -20.68 10.58 19.96
C SER A 108 -20.77 9.29 19.15
N LEU A 109 -19.63 8.78 18.66
CA LEU A 109 -19.59 7.48 17.99
C LEU A 109 -20.01 6.34 18.93
N MET A 110 -19.89 6.51 20.26
CA MET A 110 -20.46 5.58 21.24
C MET A 110 -21.99 5.54 21.19
N GLU A 111 -22.65 6.69 21.12
CA GLU A 111 -24.11 6.75 21.00
C GLU A 111 -24.59 6.21 19.64
N VAL A 112 -23.84 6.48 18.57
CA VAL A 112 -24.10 5.88 17.25
C VAL A 112 -23.99 4.36 17.32
N LEU A 113 -22.92 3.84 17.93
CA LEU A 113 -22.71 2.40 18.10
C LEU A 113 -23.82 1.75 18.93
N ARG A 114 -24.19 2.33 20.08
CA ARG A 114 -25.29 1.81 20.92
C ARG A 114 -26.63 1.77 20.19
N GLY A 115 -26.88 2.73 19.29
CA GLY A 115 -28.10 2.77 18.49
C GLY A 115 -28.16 1.68 17.41
N HIS A 116 -27.02 1.24 16.87
CA HIS A 116 -26.95 0.33 15.72
C HIS A 116 -26.38 -1.06 16.05
N GLY A 117 -25.79 -1.25 17.23
CA GLY A 117 -25.07 -2.47 17.64
C GLY A 117 -23.67 -2.57 17.03
N LYS A 118 -23.56 -2.38 15.71
CA LYS A 118 -22.29 -2.27 14.97
C LYS A 118 -22.42 -1.23 13.85
N ILE A 119 -21.29 -0.68 13.41
CA ILE A 119 -21.20 0.27 12.30
C ILE A 119 -20.58 -0.44 11.08
N PRO A 120 -21.13 -0.26 9.86
CA PRO A 120 -20.55 -0.85 8.66
C PRO A 120 -19.05 -0.52 8.52
N PRO A 121 -18.19 -1.47 8.11
CA PRO A 121 -16.74 -1.29 8.17
C PRO A 121 -16.21 -0.08 7.41
N THR A 122 -16.80 0.24 6.26
CA THR A 122 -16.39 1.39 5.43
C THR A 122 -16.83 2.74 6.02
N ILE A 123 -17.96 2.77 6.72
CA ILE A 123 -18.45 3.96 7.45
C ILE A 123 -17.61 4.18 8.71
N ALA A 124 -17.33 3.10 9.46
CA ALA A 124 -16.45 3.18 10.61
C ALA A 124 -15.02 3.60 10.21
N ALA A 125 -14.51 3.08 9.09
CA ALA A 125 -13.21 3.48 8.54
C ALA A 125 -13.18 4.96 8.13
N ASP A 126 -14.24 5.50 7.51
CA ASP A 126 -14.37 6.94 7.25
C ASP A 126 -14.30 7.78 8.53
N HIS A 127 -15.11 7.42 9.54
CA HIS A 127 -15.13 8.17 10.80
C HIS A 127 -13.77 8.17 11.50
N VAL A 128 -13.09 7.01 11.51
CA VAL A 128 -11.77 6.87 12.12
C VAL A 128 -10.67 7.51 11.27
N HIS A 129 -10.79 7.51 9.94
CA HIS A 129 -9.91 8.25 9.03
C HIS A 129 -9.95 9.75 9.31
N GLN A 130 -11.14 10.33 9.45
CA GLN A 130 -11.32 11.75 9.80
C GLN A 130 -10.69 12.07 11.17
N ALA A 131 -10.89 11.19 12.17
CA ALA A 131 -10.27 11.33 13.49
C ALA A 131 -8.73 11.23 13.42
N ALA A 132 -8.18 10.32 12.60
CA ALA A 132 -6.74 10.16 12.41
C ALA A 132 -6.09 11.43 11.83
N LEU A 133 -6.71 12.07 10.83
CA LEU A 133 -6.23 13.35 10.28
C LEU A 133 -6.22 14.47 11.34
N ALA A 134 -7.26 14.55 12.16
CA ALA A 134 -7.32 15.51 13.26
C ALA A 134 -6.24 15.24 14.32
N LEU A 135 -6.05 13.99 14.71
CA LEU A 135 -5.03 13.60 15.69
C LEU A 135 -3.62 13.83 15.17
N TYR A 136 -3.37 13.59 13.88
CA TYR A 136 -2.10 13.94 13.24
C TYR A 136 -1.78 15.43 13.39
N HIS A 137 -2.76 16.31 13.11
CA HIS A 137 -2.59 17.76 13.26
C HIS A 137 -2.24 18.17 14.71
N ALA A 138 -2.81 17.48 15.70
CA ALA A 138 -2.49 17.68 17.11
C ALA A 138 -1.08 17.16 17.47
N HIS A 139 -0.70 15.97 16.97
CA HIS A 139 0.60 15.35 17.22
C HIS A 139 1.76 16.19 16.69
N GLU A 140 1.61 16.82 15.52
CA GLU A 140 2.59 17.77 14.95
C GLU A 140 2.86 18.99 15.85
N ARG A 141 1.96 19.27 16.80
CA ARG A 141 2.09 20.34 17.80
C ARG A 141 2.48 19.82 19.19
N GLY A 142 2.89 18.56 19.29
CA GLY A 142 3.29 17.91 20.53
C GLY A 142 2.13 17.60 21.49
N LEU A 143 0.88 17.60 21.00
CA LEU A 143 -0.30 17.32 21.81
C LEU A 143 -0.75 15.88 21.62
N ILE A 144 -0.52 15.04 22.62
CA ILE A 144 -0.97 13.64 22.65
C ILE A 144 -2.29 13.56 23.42
N HIS A 145 -3.28 12.83 22.90
CA HIS A 145 -4.63 12.79 23.45
C HIS A 145 -4.76 11.93 24.71
N ARG A 146 -4.24 10.70 24.68
CA ARG A 146 -4.15 9.71 25.79
C ARG A 146 -5.45 9.08 26.29
N ASP A 147 -6.60 9.44 25.71
CA ASP A 147 -7.92 8.93 26.09
C ASP A 147 -8.85 8.83 24.86
N ILE A 148 -8.35 8.25 23.78
CA ILE A 148 -9.16 8.06 22.57
C ILE A 148 -10.12 6.89 22.81
N LYS A 149 -11.40 7.17 22.61
CA LYS A 149 -12.51 6.21 22.70
C LYS A 149 -13.72 6.73 21.92
N PRO A 150 -14.70 5.89 21.55
CA PRO A 150 -15.86 6.34 20.78
C PRO A 150 -16.65 7.49 21.43
N LEU A 151 -16.59 7.66 22.77
CA LEU A 151 -17.26 8.76 23.48
C LEU A 151 -16.61 10.13 23.21
N ASN A 152 -15.32 10.16 22.88
CA ASN A 152 -14.53 11.38 22.63
C ASN A 152 -14.44 11.72 21.13
N LEU A 153 -15.15 10.99 20.27
CA LEU A 153 -15.26 11.26 18.84
C LEU A 153 -16.72 11.63 18.54
N LEU A 154 -16.99 12.89 18.21
CA LEU A 154 -18.33 13.40 17.91
C LEU A 154 -18.58 13.38 16.41
N LEU A 155 -19.65 12.73 15.97
CA LEU A 155 -20.18 12.82 14.61
C LEU A 155 -21.20 13.97 14.56
N ALA A 156 -20.81 15.07 13.91
CA ALA A 156 -21.69 16.21 13.68
C ALA A 156 -22.82 15.82 12.71
N THR A 157 -23.94 16.56 12.76
CA THR A 157 -25.06 16.40 11.81
C THR A 157 -24.65 16.60 10.34
N SER A 158 -23.55 17.32 10.09
CA SER A 158 -22.92 17.48 8.78
C SER A 158 -22.17 16.25 8.27
N GLY A 159 -21.99 15.22 9.09
CA GLY A 159 -21.19 14.02 8.78
C GLY A 159 -19.70 14.14 9.13
N GLN A 160 -19.26 15.28 9.69
CA GLN A 160 -17.87 15.48 10.11
C GLN A 160 -17.60 14.88 11.49
N VAL A 161 -16.48 14.18 11.66
CA VAL A 161 -15.99 13.74 12.95
C VAL A 161 -15.10 14.80 13.61
N LYS A 162 -15.39 15.11 14.88
CA LYS A 162 -14.64 16.05 15.71
C LYS A 162 -14.11 15.35 16.98
N VAL A 163 -12.82 15.54 17.24
CA VAL A 163 -12.12 15.03 18.43
C VAL A 163 -12.35 15.97 19.62
N LEU A 164 -12.85 15.42 20.72
CA LEU A 164 -13.13 16.11 21.99
C LEU A 164 -12.03 15.83 23.03
N ASP A 165 -11.87 16.69 24.05
CA ASP A 165 -11.06 16.43 25.25
C ASP A 165 -9.55 16.17 25.01
N LEU A 166 -9.02 16.70 23.90
CA LEU A 166 -7.60 16.59 23.54
C LEU A 166 -6.68 17.10 24.66
N GLY A 167 -5.81 16.23 25.16
CA GLY A 167 -4.74 16.56 26.11
C GLY A 167 -5.17 16.65 27.57
N LEU A 168 -6.47 16.73 27.86
CA LEU A 168 -6.99 16.90 29.23
C LEU A 168 -6.86 15.64 30.09
N ALA A 169 -6.66 14.46 29.50
CA ALA A 169 -6.56 13.20 30.23
C ALA A 169 -5.30 13.08 31.11
N ARG A 170 -4.20 13.74 30.72
CA ARG A 170 -2.94 13.77 31.51
C ARG A 170 -3.17 14.41 32.89
N PHE A 171 -4.04 15.42 32.95
CA PHE A 171 -4.41 16.09 34.19
C PHE A 171 -5.15 15.18 35.19
N ALA A 172 -5.97 14.24 34.71
CA ALA A 172 -6.67 13.30 35.58
C ALA A 172 -5.79 12.14 36.08
N GLN A 173 -4.91 11.62 35.21
CA GLN A 173 -4.07 10.44 35.50
C GLN A 173 -2.94 10.74 36.50
N ASP A 174 -2.32 11.93 36.43
CA ASP A 174 -1.17 12.29 37.27
C ASP A 174 -1.54 12.59 38.74
N HIS A 175 -2.82 12.80 39.06
CA HIS A 175 -3.24 13.33 40.37
C HIS A 175 -4.23 12.47 41.16
N LEU A 176 -4.96 11.55 40.52
CA LEU A 176 -6.02 10.78 41.19
C LEU A 176 -5.59 9.37 41.63
N GLY A 177 -4.36 8.93 41.31
CA GLY A 177 -3.81 7.62 41.67
C GLY A 177 -4.68 6.42 41.21
N GLU A 178 -4.41 5.22 41.72
CA GLU A 178 -5.23 4.00 41.48
C GLU A 178 -6.73 4.21 41.73
N SER A 179 -7.09 5.20 42.55
CA SER A 179 -8.48 5.53 42.88
C SER A 179 -9.24 6.21 41.74
N ALA A 180 -8.58 6.84 40.75
CA ALA A 180 -9.25 7.39 39.55
C ALA A 180 -9.71 6.28 38.60
N LEU A 181 -8.81 5.32 38.35
CA LEU A 181 -9.02 4.21 37.43
C LEU A 181 -10.16 3.29 37.88
N THR A 182 -10.46 3.27 39.18
CA THR A 182 -11.54 2.50 39.81
C THR A 182 -12.80 3.32 40.09
N ARG A 183 -12.77 4.66 39.97
CA ARG A 183 -13.91 5.57 40.26
C ARG A 183 -14.77 5.91 39.04
N GLU A 184 -14.51 5.32 37.86
CA GLU A 184 -15.48 5.33 36.75
C GLU A 184 -16.69 4.42 37.07
N ASN A 185 -17.48 4.81 38.07
CA ASN A 185 -18.72 4.12 38.41
C ASN A 185 -19.90 4.82 37.73
N SER A 186 -20.00 4.68 36.39
CA SER A 186 -21.25 4.77 35.61
C SER A 186 -20.98 4.58 34.10
N GLY A 187 -20.51 3.40 33.71
CA GLY A 187 -20.65 2.88 32.34
C GLY A 187 -19.39 2.91 31.48
N MET A 188 -18.86 1.72 31.18
CA MET A 188 -17.94 1.41 30.07
C MET A 188 -16.72 2.36 29.89
N GLY A 189 -15.57 1.95 30.43
CA GLY A 189 -14.60 1.38 29.51
C GLY A 189 -13.37 2.19 29.11
N THR A 190 -12.89 3.17 29.86
CA THR A 190 -11.58 3.78 29.54
C THR A 190 -10.43 2.76 29.46
N PRO A 191 -10.32 1.77 30.37
CA PRO A 191 -9.32 0.71 30.24
C PRO A 191 -9.50 -0.20 29.01
N ASP A 192 -10.68 -0.22 28.37
CA ASP A 192 -10.94 -1.06 27.17
C ASP A 192 -10.24 -0.55 25.91
N TYR A 193 -9.76 0.70 25.93
CA TYR A 193 -9.07 1.32 24.80
C TYR A 193 -7.62 1.73 25.13
N MET A 194 -7.19 1.58 26.38
CA MET A 194 -5.90 2.09 26.84
C MET A 194 -4.74 1.26 26.27
N ALA A 195 -3.69 1.94 25.81
CA ALA A 195 -2.51 1.26 25.27
C ALA A 195 -1.70 0.56 26.39
N PRO A 196 -1.04 -0.58 26.11
CA PRO A 196 -0.29 -1.35 27.10
C PRO A 196 0.72 -0.51 27.90
N GLU A 197 1.47 0.35 27.21
CA GLU A 197 2.49 1.20 27.83
C GLU A 197 1.91 2.28 28.77
N GLN A 198 0.63 2.64 28.65
CA GLN A 198 -0.01 3.62 29.52
C GLN A 198 -0.29 3.07 30.92
N PHE A 199 -0.42 1.74 31.06
CA PHE A 199 -0.68 1.08 32.33
C PHE A 199 0.54 1.03 33.26
N THR A 200 1.74 0.94 32.69
CA THR A 200 2.99 0.83 33.45
C THR A 200 3.59 2.20 33.74
N GLN A 201 3.63 3.09 32.74
CA GLN A 201 4.28 4.40 32.85
C GLN A 201 3.54 5.44 32.00
N ALA A 202 2.56 6.13 32.59
CA ALA A 202 1.75 7.17 31.91
C ALA A 202 2.58 8.30 31.23
N HIS A 203 3.84 8.48 31.61
CA HIS A 203 4.76 9.45 31.00
C HIS A 203 5.41 8.98 29.69
N HIS A 204 5.35 7.69 29.36
CA HIS A 204 5.85 7.11 28.10
C HIS A 204 4.81 7.09 26.97
N ALA A 205 3.59 7.56 27.23
CA ALA A 205 2.55 7.67 26.22
C ALA A 205 2.91 8.73 25.17
N ASP A 206 3.08 8.29 23.92
CA ASP A 206 3.34 9.12 22.74
C ASP A 206 2.22 8.95 21.70
N ALA A 207 2.42 9.49 20.50
CA ALA A 207 1.44 9.40 19.40
C ALA A 207 1.01 7.95 19.08
N ARG A 208 1.86 6.95 19.33
CA ARG A 208 1.59 5.53 19.06
C ARG A 208 0.67 4.91 20.10
N SER A 209 0.57 5.49 21.30
CA SER A 209 -0.46 5.13 22.28
C SER A 209 -1.84 5.53 21.78
N ASP A 210 -1.95 6.74 21.22
CA ASP A 210 -3.19 7.21 20.59
C ASP A 210 -3.59 6.32 19.39
N ILE A 211 -2.63 5.85 18.59
CA ILE A 211 -2.88 4.91 17.46
C ILE A 211 -3.51 3.62 17.96
N TYR A 212 -3.01 3.07 19.07
CA TYR A 212 -3.56 1.86 19.66
C TYR A 212 -5.00 2.06 20.13
N SER A 213 -5.27 3.15 20.87
CA SER A 213 -6.60 3.48 21.36
C SER A 213 -7.60 3.74 20.24
N LEU A 214 -7.15 4.36 19.14
CA LEU A 214 -7.94 4.53 17.93
C LEU A 214 -8.21 3.19 17.23
N GLY A 215 -7.28 2.24 17.30
CA GLY A 215 -7.44 0.87 16.81
C GLY A 215 -8.47 0.09 17.61
N CYS A 216 -8.45 0.20 18.95
CA CYS A 216 -9.49 -0.37 19.81
C CYS A 216 -10.86 0.23 19.50
N THR A 217 -10.90 1.54 19.24
CA THR A 217 -12.11 2.26 18.83
C THR A 217 -12.66 1.70 17.52
N LEU A 218 -11.83 1.60 16.48
CA LEU A 218 -12.26 1.07 15.18
C LEU A 218 -12.73 -0.39 15.28
N PHE A 219 -11.99 -1.24 16.00
CA PHE A 219 -12.40 -2.62 16.28
C PHE A 219 -13.80 -2.67 16.91
N HIS A 220 -14.04 -1.85 17.94
CA HIS A 220 -15.31 -1.82 18.64
C HIS A 220 -16.46 -1.33 17.74
N LEU A 221 -16.21 -0.32 16.91
CA LEU A 221 -17.22 0.18 15.99
C LEU A 221 -17.68 -0.89 15.00
N ILE A 222 -16.76 -1.69 14.43
CA ILE A 222 -17.11 -2.68 13.39
C ILE A 222 -17.59 -4.02 13.94
N THR A 223 -17.09 -4.44 15.11
CA THR A 223 -17.47 -5.73 15.71
C THR A 223 -18.62 -5.62 16.71
N GLY A 224 -18.91 -4.42 17.22
CA GLY A 224 -19.89 -4.20 18.28
C GLY A 224 -19.42 -4.61 19.68
N GLN A 225 -18.18 -5.11 19.81
CA GLN A 225 -17.58 -5.45 21.09
C GLN A 225 -16.14 -4.92 21.21
N VAL A 226 -15.70 -4.61 22.43
CA VAL A 226 -14.30 -4.20 22.68
C VAL A 226 -13.33 -5.36 22.42
N PRO A 227 -12.05 -5.09 22.09
CA PRO A 227 -11.07 -6.16 21.81
C PRO A 227 -10.87 -7.12 22.98
N PHE A 228 -10.88 -6.62 24.22
CA PHE A 228 -10.62 -7.42 25.42
C PHE A 228 -11.72 -7.22 26.47
N PRO A 229 -12.85 -7.94 26.35
CA PRO A 229 -13.94 -7.84 27.31
C PRO A 229 -13.51 -8.42 28.67
N GLY A 230 -13.95 -7.78 29.76
CA GLY A 230 -13.65 -8.21 31.12
C GLY A 230 -14.11 -7.20 32.17
N THR A 231 -14.15 -7.58 33.45
CA THR A 231 -14.66 -6.72 34.53
C THR A 231 -13.58 -6.22 35.48
N SER A 232 -12.44 -6.91 35.60
CA SER A 232 -11.34 -6.48 36.49
C SER A 232 -10.29 -5.66 35.75
N LEU A 233 -9.83 -4.57 36.37
CA LEU A 233 -8.80 -3.69 35.81
C LEU A 233 -7.49 -4.47 35.54
N ALA A 234 -7.02 -5.25 36.50
CA ALA A 234 -5.81 -6.07 36.34
C ALA A 234 -5.94 -7.12 35.22
N GLY A 235 -7.14 -7.67 35.01
CA GLY A 235 -7.41 -8.58 33.90
C GLY A 235 -7.31 -7.89 32.54
N LYS A 236 -7.89 -6.68 32.42
CA LYS A 236 -7.79 -5.87 31.20
C LYS A 236 -6.36 -5.45 30.90
N MET A 237 -5.60 -5.02 31.90
CA MET A 237 -4.19 -4.67 31.76
C MET A 237 -3.41 -5.84 31.14
N ARG A 238 -3.52 -7.03 31.73
CA ARG A 238 -2.86 -8.24 31.22
C ARG A 238 -3.32 -8.60 29.81
N ALA A 239 -4.62 -8.48 29.51
CA ALA A 239 -5.14 -8.79 28.18
C ALA A 239 -4.59 -7.80 27.12
N HIS A 240 -4.58 -6.51 27.43
CA HIS A 240 -3.99 -5.50 26.55
C HIS A 240 -2.49 -5.73 26.34
N GLU A 241 -1.74 -6.19 27.35
CA GLU A 241 -0.30 -6.49 27.24
C GLU A 241 0.00 -7.79 26.47
N GLU A 242 -0.76 -8.86 26.69
CA GLU A 242 -0.35 -10.22 26.31
C GLU A 242 -1.27 -10.91 25.28
N GLN A 243 -2.56 -10.59 25.24
CA GLN A 243 -3.53 -11.34 24.44
C GLN A 243 -3.73 -10.71 23.06
N GLU A 244 -3.76 -11.52 22.00
CA GLU A 244 -4.17 -11.02 20.68
C GLU A 244 -5.69 -10.74 20.65
N PRO A 245 -6.14 -9.68 19.95
CA PRO A 245 -7.57 -9.39 19.83
C PRO A 245 -8.29 -10.52 19.06
N PRO A 246 -9.59 -10.74 19.31
CA PRO A 246 -10.38 -11.71 18.56
C PRO A 246 -10.34 -11.46 17.04
N SER A 247 -10.52 -12.53 16.25
CA SER A 247 -10.50 -12.47 14.79
C SER A 247 -11.61 -11.55 14.25
N ILE A 248 -11.22 -10.49 13.53
CA ILE A 248 -12.18 -9.56 12.91
C ILE A 248 -12.93 -10.26 11.79
N GLU A 249 -12.26 -11.16 11.07
CA GLU A 249 -12.84 -11.93 9.97
C GLU A 249 -13.93 -12.90 10.46
N GLU A 250 -13.90 -13.30 11.74
CA GLU A 250 -14.95 -14.11 12.36
C GLU A 250 -16.09 -13.24 12.91
N LEU A 251 -15.78 -12.11 13.55
CA LEU A 251 -16.76 -11.24 14.20
C LEU A 251 -17.46 -10.26 13.24
N CYS A 252 -16.79 -9.90 12.15
CA CYS A 252 -17.23 -8.98 11.11
C CYS A 252 -16.70 -9.46 9.75
N PRO A 253 -17.22 -10.58 9.19
CA PRO A 253 -16.77 -11.14 7.91
C PRO A 253 -16.93 -10.17 6.73
N GLU A 254 -17.79 -9.16 6.84
CA GLU A 254 -17.98 -8.10 5.87
C GLU A 254 -16.84 -7.06 5.83
N ALA A 255 -15.93 -7.07 6.81
CA ALA A 255 -14.78 -6.17 6.82
C ALA A 255 -13.75 -6.60 5.76
N PRO A 256 -13.28 -5.69 4.88
CA PRO A 256 -12.19 -5.98 3.97
C PRO A 256 -10.96 -6.48 4.73
N VAL A 257 -10.30 -7.53 4.22
CA VAL A 257 -9.12 -8.12 4.87
C VAL A 257 -8.04 -7.07 5.15
N GLY A 258 -7.84 -6.12 4.24
CA GLY A 258 -6.89 -5.03 4.46
C GLY A 258 -7.26 -4.07 5.60
N LEU A 259 -8.56 -3.85 5.87
CA LEU A 259 -9.05 -3.08 7.02
C LEU A 259 -8.81 -3.86 8.33
N ALA A 260 -9.08 -5.16 8.35
CA ALA A 260 -8.79 -6.04 9.48
C ALA A 260 -7.29 -6.06 9.81
N LEU A 261 -6.42 -6.16 8.80
CA LEU A 261 -4.96 -6.09 8.96
C LEU A 261 -4.49 -4.71 9.45
N THR A 262 -5.13 -3.64 9.00
CA THR A 262 -4.86 -2.27 9.48
C THR A 262 -5.17 -2.17 10.97
N ILE A 263 -6.35 -2.65 11.42
CA ILE A 263 -6.74 -2.66 12.83
C ILE A 263 -5.77 -3.52 13.67
N ARG A 264 -5.37 -4.69 13.19
CA ARG A 264 -4.36 -5.53 13.87
C ARG A 264 -3.02 -4.81 14.03
N ARG A 265 -2.56 -4.07 13.03
CA ARG A 265 -1.32 -3.28 13.14
C ARG A 265 -1.47 -2.12 14.13
N MET A 266 -2.63 -1.46 14.18
CA MET A 266 -2.90 -0.43 15.21
C MET A 266 -2.88 -1.03 16.62
N LEU A 267 -3.39 -2.26 16.78
CA LEU A 267 -3.46 -3.01 18.05
C LEU A 267 -2.18 -3.79 18.41
N ALA A 268 -1.08 -3.64 17.67
CA ALA A 268 0.16 -4.33 17.97
C ALA A 268 0.67 -3.97 19.38
N LYS A 269 1.13 -4.95 20.15
CA LYS A 269 1.46 -4.75 21.57
C LYS A 269 2.63 -3.79 21.77
N LYS A 270 3.69 -3.96 20.98
CA LYS A 270 4.86 -3.07 20.99
C LYS A 270 4.58 -1.82 20.15
N PRO A 271 4.81 -0.59 20.67
CA PRO A 271 4.63 0.63 19.89
C PRO A 271 5.43 0.69 18.57
N ALA A 272 6.61 0.06 18.53
CA ALA A 272 7.45 0.00 17.33
C ALA A 272 6.84 -0.83 16.18
N ASP A 273 5.92 -1.76 16.49
CA ASP A 273 5.27 -2.62 15.50
C ASP A 273 3.98 -1.99 14.95
N ARG A 274 3.52 -0.87 15.54
CA ARG A 274 2.36 -0.11 15.09
C ARG A 274 2.71 0.77 13.88
N PHE A 275 1.71 1.48 13.35
CA PHE A 275 1.98 2.68 12.56
C PHE A 275 2.73 3.70 13.43
N GLN A 276 3.64 4.47 12.83
CA GLN A 276 4.47 5.40 13.60
C GLN A 276 3.87 6.81 13.67
N THR A 277 2.93 7.14 12.77
CA THR A 277 2.21 8.41 12.78
C THR A 277 0.71 8.20 12.52
N MET A 278 -0.12 9.14 12.98
CA MET A 278 -1.55 9.15 12.65
C MET A 278 -1.81 9.39 11.16
N LEU A 279 -0.88 10.03 10.44
CA LEU A 279 -0.96 10.17 8.99
C LEU A 279 -0.86 8.81 8.30
N GLU A 280 0.05 7.94 8.73
CA GLU A 280 0.14 6.57 8.21
C GLU A 280 -1.15 5.78 8.49
N VAL A 281 -1.80 6.00 9.64
CA VAL A 281 -3.11 5.40 9.95
C VAL A 281 -4.19 5.94 8.99
N ALA A 282 -4.25 7.25 8.78
CA ALA A 282 -5.20 7.84 7.83
C ALA A 282 -4.97 7.30 6.42
N GLU A 283 -3.74 7.28 5.91
CA GLU A 283 -3.42 6.73 4.60
C GLU A 283 -3.77 5.23 4.50
N ALA A 284 -3.57 4.45 5.56
CA ALA A 284 -3.96 3.04 5.61
C ALA A 284 -5.48 2.84 5.61
N LEU A 285 -6.25 3.77 6.19
CA LEU A 285 -7.71 3.70 6.23
C LEU A 285 -8.38 4.26 4.96
N ALA A 286 -7.70 5.16 4.23
CA ALA A 286 -8.22 5.86 3.05
C ALA A 286 -8.85 4.94 1.97
N PRO A 287 -8.32 3.73 1.66
CA PRO A 287 -8.94 2.82 0.70
C PRO A 287 -10.31 2.28 1.12
N TYR A 288 -10.64 2.34 2.41
CA TYR A 288 -11.88 1.79 2.98
C TYR A 288 -12.92 2.87 3.30
N VAL A 289 -12.61 4.15 3.07
CA VAL A 289 -13.51 5.28 3.31
C VAL A 289 -14.66 5.26 2.31
N ALA A 290 -15.89 5.42 2.79
CA ALA A 290 -17.08 5.50 1.95
C ALA A 290 -17.01 6.73 1.03
N GLY A 291 -16.76 6.52 -0.27
CA GLY A 291 -16.60 7.60 -1.25
C GLY A 291 -15.65 7.30 -2.40
N SER A 292 -14.83 6.24 -2.28
CA SER A 292 -14.04 5.70 -3.38
C SER A 292 -14.93 4.88 -4.34
N SER A 293 -15.69 5.61 -5.17
CA SER A 293 -16.70 5.19 -6.17
C SER A 293 -18.02 4.61 -5.67
N ILE A 294 -18.89 5.47 -5.12
CA ILE A 294 -20.36 5.32 -5.22
C ILE A 294 -20.90 6.65 -5.77
N SER A 295 -21.62 6.61 -6.90
CA SER A 295 -22.29 7.79 -7.45
C SER A 295 -23.50 8.17 -6.60
N LEU A 296 -23.71 9.47 -6.39
CA LEU A 296 -24.86 10.06 -5.67
C LEU A 296 -26.24 9.70 -6.25
N SER A 297 -26.29 9.09 -7.43
CA SER A 297 -27.52 8.51 -8.01
C SER A 297 -27.95 7.18 -7.37
N ASP A 298 -27.02 6.42 -6.77
CA ASP A 298 -27.30 5.10 -6.17
C ASP A 298 -27.75 5.20 -4.71
N LEU A 299 -27.42 6.29 -4.01
CA LEU A 299 -27.90 6.59 -2.65
C LEU A 299 -29.38 7.03 -2.61
N LYS A 300 -30.00 7.35 -3.75
CA LYS A 300 -31.42 7.71 -3.84
C LYS A 300 -32.36 6.54 -4.15
N LYS A 301 -31.86 5.29 -4.19
CA LYS A 301 -32.68 4.07 -4.40
C LYS A 301 -32.77 3.11 -3.22
N THR A 302 -32.26 3.48 -2.04
CA THR A 302 -32.40 2.68 -0.81
C THR A 302 -33.22 3.39 0.26
N SER A 303 -34.14 4.26 -0.15
CA SER A 303 -35.27 4.69 0.66
C SER A 303 -36.35 3.61 0.59
N ASP A 304 -36.20 2.56 1.40
CA ASP A 304 -37.30 1.69 1.86
C ASP A 304 -36.72 0.66 2.83
N TRP A 305 -36.47 1.09 4.06
CA TRP A 305 -36.40 0.15 5.19
C TRP A 305 -37.22 0.72 6.35
N SER A 306 -38.53 0.46 6.30
CA SER A 306 -39.43 0.60 7.44
C SER A 306 -39.29 -0.61 8.35
N GLY A 307 -39.11 -0.38 9.65
CA GLY A 307 -39.06 -1.45 10.64
C GLY A 307 -40.42 -2.14 10.83
N SER A 308 -40.38 -3.45 11.09
CA SER A 308 -41.19 -4.13 12.13
C SER A 308 -40.98 -5.65 12.10
N GLN A 309 -40.67 -6.19 13.28
CA GLN A 309 -41.02 -7.53 13.80
C GLN A 309 -40.56 -8.80 13.03
N LEU A 310 -39.77 -9.64 13.70
CA LEU A 310 -40.29 -10.88 14.33
C LEU A 310 -39.20 -11.56 15.19
N SER A 311 -39.65 -11.96 16.37
CA SER A 311 -39.00 -12.64 17.49
C SER A 311 -38.55 -14.08 17.20
N PHE A 312 -37.53 -14.58 17.92
CA PHE A 312 -37.44 -16.01 18.26
C PHE A 312 -37.11 -16.25 19.73
N HIS A 313 -37.96 -17.10 20.33
CA HIS A 313 -38.02 -17.58 21.70
C HIS A 313 -36.95 -18.64 22.01
N GLU A 314 -36.74 -18.82 23.32
CA GLU A 314 -36.03 -19.84 24.09
C GLU A 314 -35.80 -21.24 23.49
N LEU A 315 -34.63 -21.79 23.84
CA LEU A 315 -34.27 -23.21 23.82
C LEU A 315 -35.07 -24.02 24.85
N PRO A 316 -35.22 -25.34 24.61
CA PRO A 316 -34.95 -26.27 25.69
C PRO A 316 -34.03 -27.45 25.31
N ASP A 317 -33.29 -27.85 26.33
CA ASP A 317 -32.36 -28.95 26.49
C ASP A 317 -33.01 -30.36 26.32
N ARG A 318 -32.24 -31.34 25.81
CA ARG A 318 -32.33 -32.74 26.26
C ARG A 318 -31.20 -33.64 25.76
N SER A 319 -30.66 -34.39 26.72
CA SER A 319 -29.69 -35.48 26.65
C SER A 319 -30.23 -36.76 25.98
N THR A 320 -29.34 -37.54 25.33
CA THR A 320 -29.19 -39.01 25.47
C THR A 320 -27.91 -39.52 24.76
N LYS A 321 -27.18 -40.44 25.41
CA LYS A 321 -26.13 -41.34 24.86
C LYS A 321 -26.73 -42.77 24.71
N PRO A 322 -25.96 -43.85 24.39
CA PRO A 322 -25.20 -44.19 23.18
C PRO A 322 -25.53 -45.63 22.69
N SER A 323 -25.03 -46.09 21.53
CA SER A 323 -24.86 -47.53 21.26
C SER A 323 -23.85 -47.85 20.13
N SER A 324 -23.41 -49.10 20.11
CA SER A 324 -22.09 -49.67 19.79
C SER A 324 -22.06 -50.64 18.59
N LEU A 325 -20.84 -51.14 18.25
CA LEU A 325 -20.41 -52.40 17.60
C LEU A 325 -19.66 -52.18 16.26
N SER A 326 -18.62 -52.90 15.82
CA SER A 326 -17.58 -53.77 16.40
C SER A 326 -16.61 -54.23 15.27
N HIS A 327 -15.33 -54.43 15.63
CA HIS A 327 -14.16 -55.04 14.94
C HIS A 327 -14.29 -55.96 13.69
N ARG A 328 -13.24 -55.91 12.82
CA ARG A 328 -12.44 -57.10 12.40
C ARG A 328 -11.08 -56.77 11.76
N ASP A 329 -10.11 -57.65 12.01
CA ASP A 329 -8.66 -57.57 11.79
C ASP A 329 -8.14 -58.07 10.40
N THR A 330 -7.04 -57.44 9.92
CA THR A 330 -5.76 -57.90 9.26
C THR A 330 -5.74 -59.09 8.25
N PRO A 331 -4.80 -59.18 7.25
CA PRO A 331 -3.33 -59.16 7.45
C PRO A 331 -2.39 -58.60 6.34
N VAL A 332 -1.12 -58.47 6.77
CA VAL A 332 0.13 -58.08 6.09
C VAL A 332 0.75 -59.27 5.35
N PRO A 333 1.61 -59.04 4.33
CA PRO A 333 2.92 -59.71 4.31
C PRO A 333 4.11 -58.78 3.97
N SER A 334 5.27 -59.15 4.52
CA SER A 334 6.65 -58.69 4.26
C SER A 334 7.50 -59.95 3.95
N PRO A 335 8.82 -59.91 3.64
CA PRO A 335 9.66 -58.95 2.91
C PRO A 335 10.55 -59.65 1.84
N ALA A 336 11.31 -58.92 1.02
CA ALA A 336 12.60 -59.41 0.48
C ALA A 336 13.52 -58.25 0.04
N SER A 337 14.77 -58.35 0.46
CA SER A 337 15.90 -57.47 0.16
C SER A 337 16.79 -58.07 -0.94
N THR A 338 17.40 -57.26 -1.82
CA THR A 338 18.80 -57.41 -2.29
C THR A 338 19.29 -56.26 -3.19
N THR A 339 20.36 -55.62 -2.73
CA THR A 339 21.60 -55.17 -3.43
C THR A 339 21.60 -54.52 -4.84
N ALA A 340 22.02 -53.24 -4.83
CA ALA A 340 23.26 -52.67 -5.39
C ALA A 340 23.50 -52.52 -6.93
N GLN A 341 24.03 -51.32 -7.23
CA GLN A 341 24.92 -50.88 -8.33
C GLN A 341 24.36 -50.27 -9.64
N ALA A 342 24.14 -48.95 -9.56
CA ALA A 342 24.80 -47.89 -10.33
C ALA A 342 25.11 -48.09 -11.83
N SER A 343 24.51 -47.24 -12.67
CA SER A 343 25.27 -46.54 -13.73
C SER A 343 24.73 -45.13 -14.03
N LYS A 344 25.70 -44.25 -14.29
CA LYS A 344 25.70 -42.81 -14.53
C LYS A 344 24.52 -42.23 -15.32
N ARG A 345 23.85 -41.22 -14.74
CA ARG A 345 23.34 -40.01 -15.44
C ARG A 345 23.10 -38.89 -14.42
N SER A 346 24.14 -38.09 -14.15
CA SER A 346 24.01 -36.83 -13.42
C SER A 346 24.75 -35.74 -14.18
N ARG A 347 23.99 -34.82 -14.78
CA ARG A 347 24.38 -33.49 -15.27
C ARG A 347 23.14 -32.88 -15.94
N LEU A 348 22.20 -32.38 -15.14
CA LEU A 348 21.15 -31.42 -15.56
C LEU A 348 20.28 -30.93 -14.39
N LEU A 349 20.30 -31.60 -13.23
CA LEU A 349 19.48 -31.22 -12.07
C LEU A 349 20.12 -30.24 -11.07
N LYS A 350 21.11 -29.42 -11.48
CA LYS A 350 21.82 -28.49 -10.57
C LYS A 350 21.54 -27.00 -10.78
N TYR A 351 20.81 -26.59 -11.83
CA TYR A 351 20.59 -25.16 -12.11
C TYR A 351 19.29 -24.57 -11.51
N GLY A 352 18.34 -25.40 -11.04
CA GLY A 352 17.11 -24.90 -10.40
C GLY A 352 17.28 -24.43 -8.94
N VAL A 353 18.24 -24.99 -8.20
CA VAL A 353 18.39 -24.73 -6.75
C VAL A 353 19.40 -23.60 -6.47
N ILE A 354 20.32 -23.32 -7.39
CA ILE A 354 21.29 -22.21 -7.24
C ILE A 354 20.64 -20.85 -7.55
N GLY A 355 19.63 -20.79 -8.42
CA GLY A 355 18.87 -19.57 -8.70
C GLY A 355 18.04 -19.06 -7.51
N LEU A 356 17.54 -19.96 -6.66
CA LEU A 356 16.73 -19.62 -5.48
C LEU A 356 17.56 -18.93 -4.37
N ALA A 357 18.83 -19.31 -4.23
CA ALA A 357 19.75 -18.68 -3.27
C ALA A 357 20.31 -17.34 -3.75
N ALA A 358 20.49 -17.15 -5.07
CA ALA A 358 20.98 -15.90 -5.65
C ALA A 358 19.95 -14.77 -5.54
N VAL A 359 18.65 -15.06 -5.73
CA VAL A 359 17.56 -14.07 -5.56
C VAL A 359 17.43 -13.62 -4.11
N LEU A 360 17.53 -14.57 -3.17
CA LEU A 360 17.55 -14.25 -1.74
C LEU A 360 18.81 -13.45 -1.37
N LEU A 361 19.98 -13.77 -1.93
CA LEU A 361 21.24 -13.10 -1.59
C LEU A 361 21.32 -11.67 -2.18
N VAL A 362 20.78 -11.42 -3.37
CA VAL A 362 20.70 -10.07 -3.95
C VAL A 362 19.70 -9.20 -3.16
N GLY A 363 18.55 -9.74 -2.77
CA GLY A 363 17.59 -9.04 -1.90
C GLY A 363 18.12 -8.78 -0.48
N LEU A 364 18.84 -9.75 0.12
CA LEU A 364 19.42 -9.63 1.47
C LEU A 364 20.61 -8.67 1.49
N LEU A 365 21.48 -8.75 0.48
CA LEU A 365 22.64 -7.87 0.37
C LEU A 365 22.26 -6.47 -0.09
N ALA A 366 21.07 -6.26 -0.71
CA ALA A 366 20.44 -4.96 -1.06
C ALA A 366 19.82 -4.19 0.13
N GLY A 367 19.42 -4.89 1.20
CA GLY A 367 18.71 -4.25 2.32
C GLY A 367 19.59 -3.68 3.44
N LEU A 368 20.77 -4.25 3.70
CA LEU A 368 21.37 -4.15 5.05
C LEU A 368 22.23 -2.91 5.41
N PRO A 369 22.98 -2.22 4.52
CA PRO A 369 23.72 -0.99 4.80
C PRO A 369 22.99 0.31 4.44
N PHE A 370 21.74 0.27 3.91
CA PHE A 370 20.95 1.51 3.68
C PHE A 370 20.59 2.23 5.00
N LEU A 371 20.90 1.61 6.14
CA LEU A 371 20.58 2.06 7.50
C LEU A 371 21.70 2.83 8.21
N LEU A 372 22.89 3.05 7.63
CA LEU A 372 23.97 3.75 8.32
C LEU A 372 24.72 4.75 7.42
N ARG A 373 24.11 5.91 7.16
CA ARG A 373 24.86 7.17 6.98
C ARG A 373 23.97 8.37 7.29
N THR A 374 24.20 8.97 8.46
CA THR A 374 23.70 10.29 8.84
C THR A 374 24.55 11.35 8.13
N VAL A 375 23.90 12.24 7.39
CA VAL A 375 24.55 13.43 6.78
C VAL A 375 24.48 14.56 7.81
N ALA A 376 25.63 15.15 8.13
CA ALA A 376 25.77 16.34 8.98
C ALA A 376 25.32 17.61 8.23
N PRO A 377 24.83 18.67 8.94
CA PRO A 377 24.32 19.87 8.29
C PRO A 377 25.45 20.75 7.71
N PRO A 378 25.24 21.45 6.58
CA PRO A 378 26.23 22.36 6.00
C PRO A 378 26.27 23.71 6.73
N ALA A 379 27.47 24.31 6.76
CA ALA A 379 27.75 25.62 7.34
C ALA A 379 27.43 26.79 6.38
N GLU A 380 27.14 27.95 6.96
CA GLU A 380 26.82 29.23 6.30
C GLU A 380 27.95 29.80 5.40
N PRO A 381 27.62 30.62 4.39
CA PRO A 381 28.54 31.03 3.34
C PRO A 381 29.42 32.23 3.73
N LYS A 382 30.66 32.26 3.20
CA LYS A 382 31.51 33.45 3.21
C LYS A 382 31.53 34.11 1.83
N ASP A 383 31.24 35.40 1.90
CA ASP A 383 31.32 36.42 0.86
C ASP A 383 32.76 36.62 0.36
N THR A 384 32.95 36.75 -0.95
CA THR A 384 33.97 37.61 -1.58
C THR A 384 33.59 37.85 -3.05
N GLY A 385 33.36 39.12 -3.40
CA GLY A 385 33.05 39.56 -4.76
C GLY A 385 34.29 39.77 -5.65
N GLY A 386 34.02 40.09 -6.93
CA GLY A 386 34.96 40.85 -7.77
C GLY A 386 35.02 40.53 -9.27
N THR A 387 34.26 41.33 -10.04
CA THR A 387 34.62 41.97 -11.34
C THR A 387 34.66 41.21 -12.68
N ASN A 388 33.64 41.52 -13.49
CA ASN A 388 33.58 41.95 -14.90
C ASN A 388 34.61 41.52 -15.97
N GLY A 389 34.06 40.98 -17.07
CA GLY A 389 34.57 41.10 -18.45
C GLY A 389 33.42 40.93 -19.45
N ILE A 390 33.19 41.93 -20.31
CA ILE A 390 32.09 42.04 -21.29
C ILE A 390 32.55 41.57 -22.68
N ALA A 391 31.57 41.13 -23.50
CA ALA A 391 31.54 40.88 -24.96
C ALA A 391 31.60 39.38 -25.33
N GLU A 392 30.74 38.81 -26.16
CA GLU A 392 29.88 39.34 -27.23
C GLU A 392 28.70 38.37 -27.51
N ASN A 393 27.58 38.94 -27.96
CA ASN A 393 26.28 38.27 -28.16
C ASN A 393 26.29 37.31 -29.37
N GLU A 394 25.90 36.05 -29.13
CA GLU A 394 25.21 35.24 -30.13
C GLU A 394 24.10 34.43 -29.43
N VAL A 395 22.86 34.84 -29.72
CA VAL A 395 21.64 34.45 -29.01
C VAL A 395 21.26 33.01 -29.37
N ALA A 396 21.45 32.10 -28.41
CA ALA A 396 20.80 30.80 -28.41
C ALA A 396 19.30 30.98 -28.05
N PRO A 397 18.38 30.15 -28.58
CA PRO A 397 16.95 30.31 -28.35
C PRO A 397 16.63 30.22 -26.85
N PRO A 398 15.74 31.06 -26.31
CA PRO A 398 15.43 31.05 -24.90
C PRO A 398 14.82 29.71 -24.51
N ALA A 399 15.34 29.10 -23.44
CA ALA A 399 14.71 27.96 -22.80
C ALA A 399 13.28 28.37 -22.41
N ALA A 400 12.30 27.53 -22.77
CA ALA A 400 10.93 27.72 -22.32
C ALA A 400 10.93 27.81 -20.77
N PRO A 401 10.11 28.67 -20.15
CA PRO A 401 10.16 28.98 -18.72
C PRO A 401 9.89 27.78 -17.77
N ASN A 402 9.67 26.58 -18.31
CA ASN A 402 9.32 25.37 -17.58
C ASN A 402 10.33 24.21 -17.78
N VAL A 403 11.53 24.48 -18.30
CA VAL A 403 12.56 23.47 -18.59
C VAL A 403 13.90 23.83 -17.97
N LEU A 404 14.38 22.98 -17.06
CA LEU A 404 15.76 22.99 -16.57
C LEU A 404 16.65 22.17 -17.50
N THR A 405 17.79 22.72 -17.89
CA THR A 405 18.69 22.07 -18.86
C THR A 405 19.98 21.60 -18.21
N VAL A 406 20.42 20.40 -18.58
CA VAL A 406 21.65 19.76 -18.07
C VAL A 406 22.58 19.41 -19.22
N SER A 407 23.87 19.74 -19.10
CA SER A 407 24.92 19.34 -20.05
C SER A 407 26.30 19.48 -19.41
N LYS A 408 27.16 18.48 -19.57
CA LYS A 408 28.60 18.57 -19.28
C LYS A 408 29.37 19.23 -20.42
N ASP A 409 28.81 19.26 -21.63
CA ASP A 409 29.39 19.98 -22.77
C ASP A 409 29.08 21.48 -22.67
N PRO A 410 30.09 22.35 -22.50
CA PRO A 410 29.89 23.80 -22.36
C PRO A 410 29.28 24.44 -23.61
N ARG A 411 29.37 23.79 -24.79
CA ARG A 411 28.77 24.30 -26.04
C ARG A 411 27.25 24.36 -25.99
N HIS A 412 26.60 23.54 -25.16
CA HIS A 412 25.15 23.54 -25.02
C HIS A 412 24.60 24.67 -24.14
N LYS A 413 25.45 25.42 -23.43
CA LYS A 413 25.06 26.53 -22.54
C LYS A 413 23.91 26.14 -21.57
N ALA A 414 23.99 24.93 -21.01
CA ALA A 414 22.97 24.42 -20.06
C ALA A 414 23.05 25.15 -18.70
N GLN A 415 21.93 25.13 -17.96
CA GLN A 415 21.84 25.74 -16.63
C GLN A 415 22.62 24.95 -15.57
N PHE A 416 22.73 23.62 -15.74
CA PHE A 416 23.39 22.72 -14.80
C PHE A 416 24.33 21.76 -15.52
N ASP A 417 25.36 21.28 -14.81
CA ASP A 417 26.34 20.30 -15.29
C ASP A 417 26.07 18.86 -14.81
N THR A 418 25.20 18.69 -13.79
CA THR A 418 24.76 17.40 -13.24
C THR A 418 23.24 17.32 -13.17
N ILE A 419 22.69 16.10 -13.16
CA ILE A 419 21.25 15.89 -13.10
C ILE A 419 20.73 16.21 -11.70
N ASN A 420 21.45 15.82 -10.65
CA ASN A 420 21.05 16.10 -9.27
C ASN A 420 21.00 17.61 -8.98
N ALA A 421 21.94 18.43 -9.48
CA ALA A 421 21.88 19.88 -9.30
C ALA A 421 20.64 20.51 -9.95
N ALA A 422 20.20 20.00 -11.11
CA ALA A 422 18.94 20.45 -11.71
C ALA A 422 17.72 20.00 -10.90
N LEU A 423 17.72 18.75 -10.41
CA LEU A 423 16.65 18.25 -9.55
C LEU A 423 16.57 19.00 -8.21
N GLU A 424 17.68 19.55 -7.72
CA GLU A 424 17.72 20.43 -6.54
C GLU A 424 17.00 21.77 -6.73
N GLN A 425 16.72 22.18 -7.97
CA GLN A 425 16.03 23.43 -8.30
C GLN A 425 14.66 23.20 -8.95
N VAL A 426 14.24 21.93 -9.11
CA VAL A 426 13.01 21.61 -9.83
C VAL A 426 11.76 21.96 -9.04
N GLU A 427 10.80 22.55 -9.74
CA GLU A 427 9.45 22.83 -9.26
C GLU A 427 8.41 21.86 -9.87
N PRO A 428 7.23 21.71 -9.25
CA PRO A 428 6.18 20.81 -9.74
C PRO A 428 5.78 21.10 -11.19
N GLY A 429 5.69 20.05 -12.02
CA GLY A 429 5.32 20.14 -13.43
C GLY A 429 6.44 20.58 -14.38
N GLN A 430 7.66 20.80 -13.88
CA GLN A 430 8.80 21.14 -14.73
C GLN A 430 9.40 19.93 -15.45
N THR A 431 10.16 20.22 -16.51
CA THR A 431 10.99 19.24 -17.21
C THR A 431 12.46 19.44 -16.87
N VAL A 432 13.16 18.38 -16.48
CA VAL A 432 14.61 18.32 -16.46
C VAL A 432 15.07 17.62 -17.74
N ARG A 433 15.79 18.34 -18.60
CA ARG A 433 16.23 17.88 -19.91
C ARG A 433 17.75 17.82 -20.01
N VAL A 434 18.29 16.64 -20.25
CA VAL A 434 19.70 16.43 -20.55
C VAL A 434 19.93 16.55 -22.06
N LEU A 435 20.83 17.47 -22.45
CA LEU A 435 21.04 17.90 -23.84
C LEU A 435 22.16 17.13 -24.55
N ASP A 436 23.09 16.54 -23.79
CA ASP A 436 24.21 15.77 -24.34
C ASP A 436 24.02 14.25 -24.21
N ALA A 437 25.00 13.51 -24.71
CA ALA A 437 25.13 12.05 -24.57
C ALA A 437 26.25 11.69 -23.56
N GLY A 438 26.51 12.58 -22.59
CA GLY A 438 27.57 12.43 -21.60
C GLY A 438 27.28 11.30 -20.62
N THR A 439 28.32 10.89 -19.90
CA THR A 439 28.18 9.93 -18.79
C THR A 439 28.10 10.68 -17.46
N TYR A 440 27.04 10.39 -16.70
CA TYR A 440 26.70 10.91 -15.40
C TYR A 440 26.85 9.77 -14.39
N GLU A 441 27.80 9.90 -13.48
CA GLU A 441 28.05 8.91 -12.42
C GLU A 441 27.41 9.41 -11.14
N GLU A 442 26.10 9.24 -11.07
CA GLU A 442 25.27 9.69 -9.95
C GLU A 442 24.05 8.78 -9.81
N ALA A 443 23.56 8.62 -8.59
CA ALA A 443 22.25 8.00 -8.34
C ALA A 443 21.19 9.08 -8.25
N ILE A 444 20.05 8.84 -8.90
CA ILE A 444 18.92 9.77 -8.96
C ILE A 444 17.83 9.24 -8.02
N ILE A 445 17.52 10.00 -6.98
CA ILE A 445 16.52 9.61 -5.97
C ILE A 445 15.35 10.59 -6.04
N LEU A 446 14.21 10.10 -6.56
CA LEU A 446 12.98 10.86 -6.71
C LEU A 446 12.01 10.46 -5.58
N ARG A 447 12.05 11.21 -4.47
CA ARG A 447 11.21 11.01 -3.28
C ARG A 447 10.62 12.32 -2.79
N GLY A 448 9.29 12.36 -2.60
CA GLY A 448 8.55 13.52 -2.08
C GLY A 448 7.41 13.92 -3.04
N ARG A 449 6.15 13.73 -2.60
CA ARG A 449 4.95 13.86 -3.46
C ARG A 449 4.80 15.25 -4.07
N ASP A 450 5.09 16.30 -3.31
CA ASP A 450 4.78 17.66 -3.75
C ASP A 450 5.84 18.20 -4.71
N ARG A 451 7.12 18.00 -4.42
CA ARG A 451 8.24 18.61 -5.17
C ARG A 451 8.33 18.13 -6.62
N PHE A 452 8.18 16.83 -6.83
CA PHE A 452 8.38 16.20 -8.14
C PHE A 452 7.05 15.91 -8.85
N GLU A 453 5.94 16.48 -8.39
CA GLU A 453 4.62 16.23 -8.99
C GLU A 453 4.67 16.53 -10.50
N ARG A 454 4.21 15.58 -11.34
CA ARG A 454 4.23 15.69 -12.81
C ARG A 454 5.63 15.98 -13.41
N LEU A 455 6.72 15.62 -12.73
CA LEU A 455 8.07 15.77 -13.26
C LEU A 455 8.23 15.04 -14.60
N THR A 456 8.88 15.69 -15.56
CA THR A 456 9.45 15.01 -16.73
C THR A 456 10.97 15.02 -16.63
N LEU A 457 11.59 13.85 -16.50
CA LEU A 457 13.04 13.68 -16.57
C LEU A 457 13.38 13.01 -17.91
N GLU A 458 14.10 13.72 -18.77
CA GLU A 458 14.39 13.24 -20.12
C GLU A 458 15.82 13.48 -20.57
N SER A 459 16.32 12.56 -21.40
CA SER A 459 17.49 12.79 -22.24
C SER A 459 17.10 12.78 -23.71
N THR A 460 17.63 13.75 -24.45
CA THR A 460 17.38 13.92 -25.89
C THR A 460 18.38 13.16 -26.76
N ARG A 461 19.53 12.75 -26.20
CA ARG A 461 20.63 12.13 -26.94
C ARG A 461 21.18 10.86 -26.31
N GLY A 462 20.46 10.24 -25.37
CA GLY A 462 20.91 9.00 -24.73
C GLY A 462 21.99 9.23 -23.68
N ALA A 463 21.85 10.26 -22.85
CA ALA A 463 22.74 10.48 -21.71
C ALA A 463 22.82 9.22 -20.85
N ARG A 464 24.05 8.87 -20.46
CA ARG A 464 24.33 7.63 -19.74
C ARG A 464 24.42 7.86 -18.26
N ILE A 465 23.57 7.21 -17.48
CA ILE A 465 23.65 7.13 -16.02
C ILE A 465 24.43 5.86 -15.68
N ARG A 466 25.67 6.03 -15.22
CA ARG A 466 26.46 4.94 -14.65
C ARG A 466 26.10 4.84 -13.17
N VAL A 467 25.59 3.68 -12.74
CA VAL A 467 25.25 3.48 -11.33
C VAL A 467 26.54 3.54 -10.50
N PRO A 468 26.67 4.47 -9.54
CA PRO A 468 27.87 4.56 -8.70
C PRO A 468 28.11 3.25 -7.94
N GLU A 469 29.37 2.90 -7.69
CA GLU A 469 29.71 1.63 -7.00
C GLU A 469 29.12 1.53 -5.58
N SER A 470 28.92 2.65 -4.89
CA SER A 470 28.31 2.70 -3.56
C SER A 470 26.79 2.52 -3.57
N GLU A 471 26.17 2.66 -4.73
CA GLU A 471 24.72 2.72 -4.88
C GLU A 471 24.17 1.42 -5.44
N ARG A 472 22.89 1.16 -5.15
CA ARG A 472 22.19 -0.06 -5.56
C ARG A 472 21.28 0.13 -6.74
N ALA A 473 21.00 1.38 -7.12
CA ALA A 473 20.17 1.68 -8.25
C ALA A 473 20.63 2.96 -8.94
N GLY A 474 20.47 3.03 -10.26
CA GLY A 474 20.72 4.26 -11.02
C GLY A 474 19.64 5.29 -10.77
N ILE A 475 18.38 4.86 -10.84
CA ILE A 475 17.21 5.71 -10.55
C ILE A 475 16.30 4.99 -9.55
N ILE A 476 15.90 5.70 -8.51
CA ILE A 476 14.93 5.25 -7.50
C ILE A 476 13.74 6.20 -7.53
N VAL A 477 12.55 5.66 -7.77
CA VAL A 477 11.28 6.38 -7.73
C VAL A 477 10.45 5.84 -6.58
N HIS A 478 9.99 6.71 -5.68
CA HIS A 478 9.19 6.29 -4.53
C HIS A 478 7.99 7.22 -4.31
N GLN A 479 6.77 6.67 -4.42
CA GLN A 479 5.50 7.40 -4.20
C GLN A 479 5.37 8.64 -5.10
N LEU A 480 5.64 8.47 -6.40
CA LEU A 480 5.65 9.58 -7.36
C LEU A 480 4.74 9.31 -8.57
N PRO A 481 3.46 9.72 -8.50
CA PRO A 481 2.53 9.59 -9.62
C PRO A 481 2.84 10.62 -10.72
N LYS A 482 2.42 10.31 -11.95
CA LYS A 482 2.48 11.17 -13.14
C LYS A 482 3.92 11.57 -13.55
N LEU A 483 4.93 10.82 -13.09
CA LEU A 483 6.30 10.95 -13.55
C LEU A 483 6.41 10.55 -15.03
N THR A 484 7.17 11.30 -15.82
CA THR A 484 7.64 10.84 -17.13
C THR A 484 9.16 10.71 -17.10
N LEU A 485 9.68 9.50 -17.33
CA LEU A 485 11.11 9.19 -17.40
C LEU A 485 11.44 8.64 -18.79
N ARG A 486 12.34 9.30 -19.55
CA ARG A 486 12.62 8.84 -20.93
C ARG A 486 14.01 9.12 -21.50
N GLY A 487 14.44 8.25 -22.40
CA GLY A 487 15.58 8.47 -23.30
C GLY A 487 16.98 8.30 -22.69
N PHE A 488 17.11 7.73 -21.48
CA PHE A 488 18.41 7.50 -20.84
C PHE A 488 19.00 6.12 -21.16
N GLU A 489 20.33 6.04 -21.19
CA GLU A 489 21.06 4.79 -21.01
C GLU A 489 21.41 4.63 -19.53
N ILE A 490 21.12 3.49 -18.91
CA ILE A 490 21.46 3.24 -17.50
C ILE A 490 22.30 1.97 -17.43
N GLU A 491 23.49 2.05 -16.84
CA GLU A 491 24.40 0.92 -16.74
C GLU A 491 24.65 0.48 -15.29
N ALA A 492 24.17 -0.71 -14.94
CA ALA A 492 24.51 -1.41 -13.71
C ALA A 492 25.76 -2.30 -13.91
N HIS A 493 26.69 -2.26 -12.97
CA HIS A 493 28.00 -2.90 -13.10
C HIS A 493 28.29 -3.94 -12.00
N ARG A 494 27.54 -3.90 -10.89
CA ARG A 494 27.68 -4.84 -9.78
C ARG A 494 26.54 -5.86 -9.71
N LYS A 495 26.79 -6.94 -8.98
CA LYS A 495 25.92 -8.10 -8.80
C LYS A 495 24.66 -7.84 -7.95
N ASP A 496 24.49 -6.65 -7.39
CA ASP A 496 23.39 -6.28 -6.49
C ASP A 496 22.74 -4.95 -6.89
N GLN A 497 22.99 -4.51 -8.12
CA GLN A 497 22.48 -3.26 -8.65
C GLN A 497 21.27 -3.49 -9.55
N PHE A 498 20.35 -2.53 -9.50
CA PHE A 498 19.28 -2.34 -10.46
C PHE A 498 19.54 -1.11 -11.32
N CYS A 499 19.05 -1.08 -12.56
CA CYS A 499 19.08 0.17 -13.32
C CYS A 499 18.00 1.13 -12.83
N LEU A 500 16.78 0.61 -12.64
CA LEU A 500 15.60 1.36 -12.18
C LEU A 500 14.86 0.61 -11.07
N VAL A 501 14.48 1.32 -10.02
CA VAL A 501 13.62 0.82 -8.94
C VAL A 501 12.42 1.75 -8.79
N MET A 502 11.20 1.21 -8.81
CA MET A 502 9.97 1.97 -8.55
C MET A 502 9.16 1.33 -7.42
N LEU A 503 8.77 2.14 -6.45
CA LEU A 503 8.17 1.71 -5.19
C LEU A 503 6.90 2.50 -4.88
N GLY A 504 5.86 1.82 -4.41
CA GLY A 504 4.65 2.49 -3.94
C GLY A 504 3.78 3.08 -5.06
N ASN A 505 3.01 4.11 -4.73
CA ASN A 505 2.11 4.76 -5.70
C ASN A 505 2.89 5.48 -6.82
N CYS A 506 2.92 4.86 -7.99
CA CYS A 506 3.47 5.42 -9.23
C CYS A 506 2.38 5.60 -10.31
N ALA A 507 1.17 6.01 -9.89
CA ALA A 507 0.00 6.15 -10.75
C ALA A 507 0.28 7.03 -11.97
N ALA A 508 -0.12 6.57 -13.15
CA ALA A 508 0.04 7.26 -14.43
C ALA A 508 1.49 7.66 -14.76
N ALA A 509 2.48 7.03 -14.11
CA ALA A 509 3.88 7.22 -14.48
C ALA A 509 4.18 6.51 -15.80
N LYS A 510 5.07 7.13 -16.60
CA LYS A 510 5.49 6.66 -17.91
C LYS A 510 7.00 6.51 -17.94
N VAL A 511 7.48 5.31 -18.22
CA VAL A 511 8.90 4.99 -18.43
C VAL A 511 9.07 4.58 -19.88
N GLU A 512 9.83 5.35 -20.64
CA GLU A 512 9.88 5.20 -22.10
C GLU A 512 11.29 5.25 -22.67
N ARG A 513 11.59 4.43 -23.68
CA ARG A 513 12.83 4.56 -24.47
C ARG A 513 14.10 4.56 -23.61
N LEU A 514 14.11 3.78 -22.52
CA LEU A 514 15.32 3.56 -21.73
C LEU A 514 16.13 2.40 -22.30
N THR A 515 17.45 2.50 -22.20
CA THR A 515 18.36 1.38 -22.47
C THR A 515 19.06 0.98 -21.18
N LEU A 516 18.71 -0.18 -20.61
CA LEU A 516 19.19 -0.67 -19.33
C LEU A 516 20.20 -1.80 -19.58
N THR A 517 21.44 -1.62 -19.13
CA THR A 517 22.52 -2.60 -19.33
C THR A 517 23.02 -3.14 -18.00
N CYS A 518 22.88 -4.46 -17.82
CA CYS A 518 23.26 -5.20 -16.61
C CYS A 518 24.52 -6.04 -16.90
N LYS A 519 25.72 -5.50 -16.62
CA LYS A 519 26.99 -6.13 -17.05
C LYS A 519 27.39 -7.39 -16.26
N ARG A 520 26.80 -7.65 -15.09
CA ARG A 520 27.07 -8.83 -14.26
C ARG A 520 25.79 -9.65 -14.09
N GLY A 521 25.93 -10.97 -14.08
CA GLY A 521 24.80 -11.91 -14.13
C GLY A 521 23.81 -11.87 -12.96
N ASP A 522 24.08 -11.15 -11.86
CA ASP A 522 23.19 -11.01 -10.71
C ASP A 522 22.48 -9.64 -10.65
N ALA A 523 22.82 -8.70 -11.54
CA ALA A 523 22.19 -7.37 -11.62
C ALA A 523 20.78 -7.46 -12.22
N GLY A 524 19.91 -6.50 -11.88
CA GLY A 524 18.55 -6.39 -12.44
C GLY A 524 18.35 -5.16 -13.32
N GLY A 525 17.44 -5.25 -14.28
CA GLY A 525 17.04 -4.10 -15.09
C GLY A 525 16.09 -3.18 -14.32
N VAL A 526 14.84 -3.63 -14.15
CA VAL A 526 13.78 -2.90 -13.44
C VAL A 526 13.24 -3.74 -12.27
N LEU A 527 13.05 -3.09 -11.12
CA LEU A 527 12.33 -3.65 -9.97
C LEU A 527 11.09 -2.80 -9.66
N LEU A 528 9.93 -3.47 -9.60
CA LEU A 528 8.65 -2.92 -9.14
C LEU A 528 8.21 -3.64 -7.87
N GLU A 529 7.93 -2.89 -6.80
CA GLU A 529 7.46 -3.40 -5.52
C GLU A 529 6.36 -2.47 -4.97
N ASP A 530 5.31 -3.05 -4.38
CA ASP A 530 4.23 -2.32 -3.69
C ASP A 530 3.51 -1.28 -4.58
N VAL A 531 3.40 -1.56 -5.88
CA VAL A 531 2.70 -0.68 -6.83
C VAL A 531 1.21 -0.93 -6.75
N LEU A 532 0.47 -0.04 -6.08
CA LEU A 532 -0.98 -0.20 -5.86
C LEU A 532 -1.76 0.88 -6.59
N LEU A 533 -2.35 0.51 -7.73
CA LEU A 533 -3.09 1.43 -8.59
C LEU A 533 -4.56 1.03 -8.64
N PRO A 534 -5.48 1.90 -8.17
CA PRO A 534 -6.88 1.56 -8.02
C PRO A 534 -7.66 1.55 -9.34
N ASP A 535 -7.21 2.32 -10.34
CA ASP A 535 -7.87 2.51 -11.64
C ASP A 535 -6.94 2.13 -12.81
N PRO A 536 -7.42 1.37 -13.81
CA PRO A 536 -6.71 1.12 -15.07
C PRO A 536 -6.21 2.39 -15.81
N ALA A 537 -6.93 3.52 -15.71
CA ALA A 537 -6.54 4.79 -16.31
C ALA A 537 -5.26 5.37 -15.68
N ASP A 538 -4.94 4.93 -14.47
CA ASP A 538 -3.78 5.33 -13.68
C ASP A 538 -2.64 4.31 -13.77
N ALA A 539 -2.66 3.39 -14.75
CA ALA A 539 -1.63 2.36 -14.86
C ALA A 539 -0.21 2.94 -14.99
N LEU A 540 0.75 2.27 -14.35
CA LEU A 540 2.18 2.49 -14.59
C LEU A 540 2.52 1.86 -15.94
N VAL A 541 3.03 2.65 -16.88
CA VAL A 541 3.39 2.17 -18.23
C VAL A 541 4.90 2.16 -18.40
N ILE A 542 5.46 0.99 -18.68
CA ILE A 542 6.86 0.82 -19.10
C ILE A 542 6.86 0.36 -20.55
N GLN A 543 7.40 1.20 -21.42
CA GLN A 543 7.33 0.97 -22.86
C GLN A 543 8.56 1.32 -23.67
N HIS A 544 8.74 0.62 -24.79
CA HIS A 544 9.85 0.86 -25.72
C HIS A 544 11.23 0.83 -25.04
N CYS A 545 11.37 0.15 -23.90
CA CYS A 545 12.63 0.03 -23.19
C CYS A 545 13.40 -1.20 -23.68
N THR A 546 14.73 -1.09 -23.70
CA THR A 546 15.62 -2.22 -23.97
C THR A 546 16.33 -2.59 -22.68
N VAL A 547 16.29 -3.86 -22.29
CA VAL A 547 17.03 -4.40 -21.14
C VAL A 547 17.95 -5.51 -21.63
N ARG A 548 19.23 -5.40 -21.30
CA ARG A 548 20.27 -6.32 -21.73
C ARG A 548 21.07 -6.87 -20.57
N GLY A 549 21.19 -8.19 -20.49
CA GLY A 549 22.01 -8.86 -19.49
C GLY A 549 21.34 -8.99 -18.12
N GLY A 550 22.08 -9.50 -17.14
CA GLY A 550 21.64 -9.58 -15.75
C GLY A 550 20.83 -10.84 -15.40
N PHE A 551 20.43 -10.92 -14.14
CA PHE A 551 19.63 -12.03 -13.63
C PHE A 551 18.18 -11.90 -14.08
N VAL A 552 17.63 -10.69 -13.95
CA VAL A 552 16.24 -10.39 -14.29
C VAL A 552 16.14 -9.11 -15.10
N GLY A 553 15.43 -9.15 -16.22
CA GLY A 553 15.15 -7.98 -17.04
C GLY A 553 14.19 -7.03 -16.32
N ILE A 554 12.95 -7.47 -16.13
CA ILE A 554 11.93 -6.73 -15.36
C ILE A 554 11.35 -7.65 -14.28
N GLN A 555 11.31 -7.16 -13.04
CA GLN A 555 10.85 -7.90 -11.86
C GLN A 555 9.67 -7.19 -11.20
N LEU A 556 8.57 -7.93 -10.95
CA LEU A 556 7.42 -7.47 -10.17
C LEU A 556 7.26 -8.35 -8.94
N PHE A 557 7.30 -7.75 -7.76
CA PHE A 557 7.20 -8.47 -6.49
C PHE A 557 6.03 -7.96 -5.65
N GLY A 558 5.06 -8.85 -5.48
CA GLY A 558 3.84 -8.68 -4.70
C GLY A 558 3.95 -9.12 -3.23
N VAL A 559 5.15 -9.13 -2.64
CA VAL A 559 5.44 -9.65 -1.28
C VAL A 559 6.51 -8.83 -0.56
N ASP A 560 6.46 -8.81 0.76
CA ASP A 560 7.46 -8.17 1.61
C ASP A 560 8.77 -8.99 1.65
N LEU A 561 9.80 -8.49 0.98
CA LEU A 561 11.13 -9.12 0.96
C LEU A 561 11.95 -8.89 2.24
N LYS A 562 11.50 -8.03 3.17
CA LYS A 562 12.23 -7.67 4.40
C LYS A 562 12.12 -8.72 5.52
N SER A 563 11.22 -9.69 5.37
CA SER A 563 11.09 -10.84 6.28
C SER A 563 11.00 -12.14 5.47
N PRO A 564 12.14 -12.74 5.08
CA PRO A 564 12.18 -13.94 4.23
C PRO A 564 11.44 -15.15 4.80
N GLN A 565 11.08 -15.13 6.09
CA GLN A 565 10.41 -16.21 6.81
C GLN A 565 8.87 -16.06 6.87
N SER A 566 8.31 -14.88 6.56
CA SER A 566 6.86 -14.66 6.45
C SER A 566 6.58 -13.87 5.18
N LEU A 567 6.24 -14.57 4.09
CA LEU A 567 5.88 -14.01 2.78
C LEU A 567 4.58 -13.18 2.88
N LYS A 568 4.60 -12.04 3.58
CA LYS A 568 3.45 -11.14 3.73
C LYS A 568 3.15 -10.49 2.37
N PRO A 569 1.90 -10.53 1.89
CA PRO A 569 1.56 -9.90 0.61
C PRO A 569 1.77 -8.37 0.64
N ARG A 570 2.32 -7.83 -0.45
CA ARG A 570 2.41 -6.40 -0.78
C ARG A 570 2.01 -6.23 -2.23
N PRO A 571 0.71 -6.08 -2.54
CA PRO A 571 0.26 -6.36 -3.90
C PRO A 571 0.89 -5.43 -4.93
N CYS A 572 1.18 -5.95 -6.12
CA CYS A 572 1.42 -5.12 -7.29
C CYS A 572 0.20 -5.20 -8.22
N ARG A 573 -0.33 -4.04 -8.60
CA ARG A 573 -1.56 -3.88 -9.37
C ARG A 573 -1.46 -2.72 -10.37
N GLY A 574 -2.00 -2.93 -11.57
CA GLY A 574 -2.16 -1.87 -12.58
C GLY A 574 -0.87 -1.51 -13.33
N VAL A 575 -0.12 -2.52 -13.80
CA VAL A 575 1.13 -2.32 -14.55
C VAL A 575 0.99 -2.77 -15.99
N ILE A 576 1.43 -1.92 -16.92
CA ILE A 576 1.49 -2.22 -18.35
C ILE A 576 2.95 -2.26 -18.79
N LEU A 577 3.39 -3.43 -19.25
CA LEU A 577 4.68 -3.62 -19.92
C LEU A 577 4.42 -3.81 -21.41
N GLN A 578 4.74 -2.80 -22.23
CA GLN A 578 4.45 -2.86 -23.66
C GLN A 578 5.63 -2.54 -24.56
N ASN A 579 5.79 -3.28 -25.66
CA ASN A 579 6.81 -2.98 -26.68
C ASN A 579 8.25 -2.94 -26.15
N ASN A 580 8.57 -3.68 -25.08
CA ASN A 580 9.93 -3.73 -24.54
C ASN A 580 10.76 -4.84 -25.21
N ARG A 581 12.07 -4.66 -25.22
CA ARG A 581 13.06 -5.60 -25.73
C ARG A 581 13.90 -6.13 -24.56
N LEU A 582 13.79 -7.40 -24.22
CA LEU A 582 14.45 -8.00 -23.06
C LEU A 582 15.35 -9.14 -23.54
N HIS A 583 16.66 -9.07 -23.29
CA HIS A 583 17.55 -10.10 -23.82
C HIS A 583 18.82 -10.34 -23.02
N ASP A 584 19.40 -11.52 -23.23
CA ASP A 584 20.60 -11.99 -22.53
C ASP A 584 20.41 -12.06 -20.99
N CYS A 585 19.18 -12.19 -20.51
CA CYS A 585 18.85 -12.28 -19.08
C CYS A 585 18.68 -13.74 -18.61
N THR A 586 18.77 -14.02 -17.31
CA THR A 586 18.31 -15.35 -16.82
C THR A 586 16.78 -15.44 -16.91
N TYR A 587 16.08 -14.45 -16.37
CA TYR A 587 14.64 -14.25 -16.54
C TYR A 587 14.41 -12.97 -17.34
N GLY A 588 13.64 -13.04 -18.44
CA GLY A 588 13.19 -11.83 -19.13
C GLY A 588 12.29 -11.00 -18.21
N ILE A 589 11.17 -11.60 -17.80
CA ILE A 589 10.22 -11.06 -16.83
C ILE A 589 10.06 -12.05 -15.68
N ALA A 590 10.15 -11.57 -14.44
CA ALA A 590 9.91 -12.38 -13.25
C ALA A 590 8.76 -11.80 -12.42
N LEU A 591 7.80 -12.65 -12.07
CA LEU A 591 6.56 -12.29 -11.38
C LEU A 591 6.42 -13.14 -10.11
N ALA A 592 6.20 -12.52 -8.96
CA ALA A 592 6.04 -13.23 -7.70
C ALA A 592 5.07 -12.52 -6.76
N GLY A 593 4.40 -13.27 -5.89
CA GLY A 593 3.58 -12.72 -4.82
C GLY A 593 2.14 -12.45 -5.21
N GLN A 594 1.50 -11.46 -4.56
CA GLN A 594 0.15 -11.04 -4.88
C GLN A 594 0.16 -10.04 -6.04
N LEU A 595 -0.27 -10.49 -7.22
CA LEU A 595 -0.20 -9.69 -8.45
C LEU A 595 -1.56 -9.63 -9.12
N SER A 596 -2.02 -8.44 -9.51
CA SER A 596 -3.30 -8.30 -10.22
C SER A 596 -3.27 -7.23 -11.29
N ASP A 597 -4.18 -7.30 -12.27
CA ASP A 597 -4.37 -6.28 -13.30
C ASP A 597 -3.06 -5.91 -14.04
N LEU A 598 -2.44 -6.93 -14.63
CA LEU A 598 -1.18 -6.81 -15.37
C LEU A 598 -1.40 -7.00 -16.86
N MET A 599 -0.74 -6.17 -17.67
CA MET A 599 -0.77 -6.29 -19.12
C MET A 599 0.66 -6.32 -19.66
N ILE A 600 1.05 -7.45 -20.25
CA ILE A 600 2.39 -7.69 -20.79
C ILE A 600 2.21 -7.97 -22.28
N VAL A 601 2.40 -6.95 -23.12
CA VAL A 601 1.95 -6.99 -24.51
C VAL A 601 2.98 -6.49 -25.52
N GLY A 602 3.17 -7.20 -26.62
CA GLY A 602 4.06 -6.76 -27.70
C GLY A 602 5.55 -6.75 -27.34
N ASN A 603 5.95 -7.42 -26.25
CA ASN A 603 7.36 -7.47 -25.85
C ASN A 603 8.12 -8.51 -26.68
N GLN A 604 9.37 -8.21 -26.99
CA GLN A 604 10.32 -9.12 -27.64
C GLN A 604 11.32 -9.62 -26.60
N ILE A 605 11.38 -10.93 -26.38
CA ILE A 605 12.22 -11.55 -25.35
C ILE A 605 13.11 -12.62 -25.99
N TRP A 606 14.43 -12.47 -25.97
CA TRP A 606 15.30 -13.45 -26.62
C TRP A 606 16.60 -13.74 -25.87
N ASN A 607 17.16 -14.92 -26.13
CA ASN A 607 18.37 -15.40 -25.46
C ASN A 607 18.29 -15.31 -23.92
N CYS A 608 17.10 -15.57 -23.38
CA CYS A 608 16.87 -15.67 -21.94
C CYS A 608 16.68 -17.13 -21.55
N ALA A 609 17.12 -17.53 -20.36
CA ALA A 609 16.89 -18.90 -19.89
C ALA A 609 15.39 -19.20 -19.74
N THR A 610 14.65 -18.24 -19.19
CA THR A 610 13.18 -18.23 -19.05
C THR A 610 12.61 -16.90 -19.56
N ALA A 611 11.60 -16.91 -20.45
CA ALA A 611 10.95 -15.66 -20.90
C ALA A 611 10.20 -14.98 -19.75
N VAL A 612 9.26 -15.72 -19.19
CA VAL A 612 8.36 -15.30 -18.12
C VAL A 612 8.43 -16.35 -17.03
N GLY A 613 8.94 -15.97 -15.87
CA GLY A 613 9.07 -16.85 -14.72
C GLY A 613 8.17 -16.43 -13.58
N PHE A 614 7.60 -17.41 -12.90
CA PHE A 614 6.98 -17.29 -11.59
C PHE A 614 7.86 -18.00 -10.55
N PRO A 615 9.01 -17.41 -10.16
CA PRO A 615 10.00 -18.08 -9.33
C PRO A 615 9.55 -18.31 -7.88
N PHE A 616 8.47 -17.65 -7.43
CA PHE A 616 7.83 -17.83 -6.13
C PHE A 616 6.31 -17.87 -6.30
N ASP A 617 5.64 -18.26 -5.22
CA ASP A 617 4.20 -18.51 -5.21
C ASP A 617 3.39 -17.29 -5.68
N LEU A 618 2.44 -17.53 -6.60
CA LEU A 618 1.34 -16.60 -6.80
C LEU A 618 0.36 -16.76 -5.65
N LEU A 619 0.15 -15.69 -4.89
CA LEU A 619 -0.69 -15.70 -3.70
C LEU A 619 -2.17 -15.56 -4.05
N HIS A 620 -3.05 -15.83 -3.08
CA HIS A 620 -4.50 -15.61 -3.21
C HIS A 620 -4.80 -14.17 -3.64
N ASP A 621 -5.93 -13.96 -4.31
CA ASP A 621 -6.34 -12.70 -4.94
C ASP A 621 -5.44 -12.21 -6.09
N SER A 622 -4.49 -13.03 -6.55
CA SER A 622 -3.81 -12.78 -7.81
C SER A 622 -4.72 -13.09 -8.99
N GLY A 623 -4.61 -12.33 -10.08
CA GLY A 623 -5.46 -12.55 -11.25
C GLY A 623 -5.42 -11.43 -12.26
N ASN A 624 -6.26 -11.50 -13.28
CA ASN A 624 -6.38 -10.48 -14.34
C ASN A 624 -5.01 -10.12 -14.97
N MET A 625 -4.26 -11.13 -15.41
CA MET A 625 -2.98 -10.97 -16.07
C MET A 625 -3.09 -11.40 -17.53
N LEU A 626 -2.78 -10.50 -18.45
CA LEU A 626 -2.77 -10.81 -19.88
C LEU A 626 -1.36 -10.72 -20.44
N PHE A 627 -0.93 -11.81 -21.04
CA PHE A 627 0.28 -11.93 -21.83
C PHE A 627 -0.13 -12.07 -23.28
N ALA A 628 -0.10 -10.99 -24.05
CA ALA A 628 -0.60 -11.01 -25.43
C ALA A 628 0.40 -10.50 -26.45
N ASN A 629 0.42 -11.11 -27.63
CA ASN A 629 1.20 -10.64 -28.77
C ASN A 629 2.71 -10.50 -28.47
N ASN A 630 3.26 -11.22 -27.48
CA ASN A 630 4.69 -11.21 -27.20
C ASN A 630 5.41 -12.21 -28.11
N THR A 631 6.66 -11.92 -28.44
CA THR A 631 7.55 -12.87 -29.12
C THR A 631 8.64 -13.33 -28.19
N SER A 632 8.92 -14.62 -28.21
CA SER A 632 10.03 -15.20 -27.50
C SER A 632 10.91 -16.08 -28.40
N GLN A 633 12.24 -15.97 -28.27
CA GLN A 633 13.19 -16.75 -29.09
C GLN A 633 14.45 -17.21 -28.32
N GLY A 634 14.89 -18.44 -28.59
CA GLY A 634 16.21 -18.93 -28.17
C GLY A 634 16.27 -19.29 -26.70
N MET A 635 15.25 -19.99 -26.21
CA MET A 635 15.00 -20.21 -24.77
C MET A 635 15.31 -21.62 -24.31
N GLY A 636 15.54 -21.75 -23.00
CA GLY A 636 15.33 -23.01 -22.30
C GLY A 636 13.84 -23.26 -21.99
N GLN A 637 13.03 -22.21 -21.81
CA GLN A 637 11.58 -22.31 -21.60
C GLN A 637 10.84 -20.98 -21.81
N PHE A 638 9.61 -21.03 -22.35
CA PHE A 638 8.78 -19.83 -22.53
C PHE A 638 8.19 -19.37 -21.20
N VAL A 639 7.43 -20.23 -20.51
CA VAL A 639 6.86 -19.91 -19.20
C VAL A 639 7.29 -20.95 -18.17
N GLN A 640 7.68 -20.48 -17.00
CA GLN A 640 7.94 -21.34 -15.84
C GLN A 640 7.01 -20.96 -14.69
N PHE A 641 6.15 -21.88 -14.27
CA PHE A 641 5.28 -21.72 -13.11
C PHE A 641 5.86 -22.40 -11.86
N GLY A 642 5.91 -21.65 -10.75
CA GLY A 642 6.11 -22.17 -9.40
C GLY A 642 4.81 -22.71 -8.79
N GLU A 643 4.70 -22.69 -7.46
CA GLU A 643 3.42 -22.97 -6.79
C GLU A 643 2.44 -21.82 -7.06
N MET A 644 1.14 -22.12 -7.06
CA MET A 644 0.09 -21.12 -7.23
C MET A 644 -1.04 -21.40 -6.25
N ALA A 645 -1.64 -20.33 -5.69
CA ALA A 645 -2.86 -20.47 -4.91
C ALA A 645 -4.01 -21.02 -5.77
N LYS A 646 -5.02 -21.59 -5.10
CA LYS A 646 -6.27 -22.02 -5.75
C LYS A 646 -7.23 -20.83 -5.85
N GLY A 647 -8.12 -20.87 -6.83
CA GLY A 647 -9.11 -19.82 -7.10
C GLY A 647 -8.57 -18.59 -7.86
N LEU A 648 -7.36 -18.65 -8.45
CA LEU A 648 -6.86 -17.57 -9.31
C LEU A 648 -7.72 -17.48 -10.58
N GLN A 649 -7.99 -16.28 -11.05
CA GLN A 649 -8.81 -16.06 -12.26
C GLN A 649 -8.16 -15.07 -13.21
N GLY A 650 -8.41 -15.25 -14.51
CA GLY A 650 -8.04 -14.28 -15.53
C GLY A 650 -6.53 -14.22 -15.84
N ILE A 651 -5.79 -15.32 -15.71
CA ILE A 651 -4.41 -15.42 -16.19
C ILE A 651 -4.45 -16.00 -17.60
N GLU A 652 -4.16 -15.18 -18.61
CA GLU A 652 -4.30 -15.55 -20.02
C GLU A 652 -3.04 -15.28 -20.84
N PHE A 653 -2.64 -16.27 -21.62
CA PHE A 653 -1.60 -16.17 -22.65
C PHE A 653 -2.26 -16.28 -24.01
N ARG A 654 -2.28 -15.17 -24.76
CA ARG A 654 -3.04 -15.07 -26.00
C ARG A 654 -2.18 -14.60 -27.17
N ASN A 655 -2.30 -15.26 -28.32
CA ASN A 655 -1.67 -14.82 -29.58
C ASN A 655 -0.14 -14.61 -29.50
N ASN A 656 0.56 -15.25 -28.56
CA ASN A 656 2.01 -15.11 -28.46
C ASN A 656 2.72 -15.98 -29.52
N LEU A 657 3.92 -15.57 -29.91
CA LEU A 657 4.80 -16.33 -30.81
C LEU A 657 6.01 -16.86 -30.03
N LEU A 658 6.09 -18.18 -29.93
CA LEU A 658 6.98 -18.88 -29.00
C LEU A 658 7.96 -19.77 -29.79
N LEU A 659 9.24 -19.40 -29.79
CA LEU A 659 10.27 -20.05 -30.61
C LEU A 659 11.32 -20.70 -29.70
N SER A 660 11.09 -21.96 -29.35
CA SER A 660 11.94 -22.77 -28.48
C SER A 660 12.48 -23.99 -29.24
N GLU A 661 13.66 -23.84 -29.85
CA GLU A 661 14.34 -24.96 -30.50
C GLU A 661 14.98 -25.88 -29.44
N GLY A 662 14.30 -26.98 -29.11
CA GLY A 662 14.88 -28.05 -28.30
C GLY A 662 14.64 -27.99 -26.79
N ALA A 663 13.72 -27.14 -26.31
CA ALA A 663 13.44 -27.00 -24.90
C ALA A 663 11.93 -26.96 -24.59
N ASN A 664 11.55 -27.22 -23.33
CA ASN A 664 10.15 -27.26 -22.90
C ASN A 664 9.48 -25.89 -23.11
N ASP A 665 8.25 -25.88 -23.58
CA ASP A 665 7.52 -24.63 -23.78
C ASP A 665 7.03 -24.04 -22.45
N ILE A 666 6.37 -24.85 -21.65
CA ILE A 666 5.85 -24.50 -20.33
C ILE A 666 6.36 -25.52 -19.33
N THR A 667 7.03 -25.03 -18.29
CA THR A 667 7.48 -25.85 -17.17
C THR A 667 6.67 -25.51 -15.94
N PHE A 668 6.25 -26.52 -15.19
CA PHE A 668 5.66 -26.36 -13.87
C PHE A 668 6.51 -27.10 -12.84
N VAL A 669 6.95 -26.39 -11.81
CA VAL A 669 7.79 -26.93 -10.73
C VAL A 669 7.08 -27.00 -9.37
N GLY A 670 5.80 -26.59 -9.31
CA GLY A 670 4.96 -26.71 -8.12
C GLY A 670 4.51 -28.15 -7.82
N LYS A 671 3.85 -28.33 -6.68
CA LYS A 671 3.37 -29.63 -6.20
C LYS A 671 2.00 -29.99 -6.76
N ASP A 672 1.06 -29.05 -6.77
CA ASP A 672 -0.30 -29.28 -7.24
C ASP A 672 -0.49 -28.80 -8.69
N ARG A 673 -0.41 -29.71 -9.66
CA ARG A 673 -0.57 -29.37 -11.09
C ARG A 673 -1.98 -28.90 -11.46
N SER A 674 -3.00 -29.19 -10.65
CA SER A 674 -4.40 -28.82 -10.97
C SER A 674 -4.62 -27.31 -11.03
N VAL A 675 -3.74 -26.53 -10.38
CA VAL A 675 -3.79 -25.06 -10.41
C VAL A 675 -3.54 -24.48 -11.80
N LEU A 676 -2.95 -25.25 -12.73
CA LEU A 676 -2.74 -24.85 -14.12
C LEU A 676 -4.04 -24.77 -14.92
N ASP A 677 -5.12 -25.43 -14.48
CA ASP A 677 -6.44 -25.34 -15.13
C ASP A 677 -7.01 -23.90 -15.07
N GLN A 678 -6.44 -23.06 -14.21
CA GLN A 678 -6.79 -21.66 -14.04
C GLN A 678 -6.04 -20.72 -15.00
N VAL A 679 -5.06 -21.24 -15.75
CA VAL A 679 -4.27 -20.51 -16.73
C VAL A 679 -4.77 -20.85 -18.12
N ARG A 680 -5.20 -19.84 -18.88
CA ARG A 680 -5.69 -20.03 -20.23
C ARG A 680 -4.61 -19.76 -21.27
N PHE A 681 -4.41 -20.72 -22.17
CA PHE A 681 -3.62 -20.53 -23.39
C PHE A 681 -4.57 -20.51 -24.59
N ASP A 682 -4.49 -19.45 -25.39
CA ASP A 682 -5.43 -19.22 -26.47
C ASP A 682 -4.74 -18.68 -27.73
N HIS A 683 -4.78 -19.44 -28.83
CA HIS A 683 -4.27 -19.05 -30.14
C HIS A 683 -2.78 -18.65 -30.17
N ASN A 684 -1.94 -19.20 -29.28
CA ASN A 684 -0.50 -18.99 -29.36
C ASN A 684 0.11 -19.87 -30.46
N TRP A 685 1.18 -19.39 -31.09
CA TRP A 685 1.96 -20.16 -32.05
C TRP A 685 3.26 -20.63 -31.39
N ARG A 686 3.50 -21.93 -31.46
CA ARG A 686 4.57 -22.62 -30.74
C ARG A 686 5.44 -23.40 -31.71
N GLN A 687 6.67 -22.95 -31.88
CA GLN A 687 7.73 -23.78 -32.45
C GLN A 687 8.51 -24.41 -31.30
N VAL A 688 8.19 -25.66 -30.98
CA VAL A 688 8.67 -26.36 -29.77
C VAL A 688 9.06 -27.79 -30.13
N ARG A 689 9.95 -28.40 -29.34
CA ARG A 689 10.26 -29.83 -29.50
C ARG A 689 9.05 -30.66 -29.10
N LEU A 690 8.48 -31.40 -30.05
CA LEU A 690 7.45 -32.39 -29.73
C LEU A 690 8.07 -33.52 -28.90
N ALA A 691 7.58 -33.70 -27.68
CA ALA A 691 7.93 -34.86 -26.85
C ALA A 691 7.40 -36.14 -27.52
N ALA A 692 8.12 -37.26 -27.35
CA ALA A 692 7.69 -38.54 -27.90
C ALA A 692 6.30 -38.91 -27.35
N PRO A 693 5.33 -39.35 -28.19
CA PRO A 693 4.01 -39.75 -27.73
C PRO A 693 4.08 -40.76 -26.58
N GLY A 694 3.35 -40.51 -25.49
CA GLY A 694 3.34 -41.38 -24.31
C GLY A 694 4.54 -41.25 -23.37
N SER A 695 5.50 -40.37 -23.64
CA SER A 695 6.58 -40.07 -22.69
C SER A 695 6.08 -39.28 -21.47
N ALA A 696 6.78 -39.38 -20.35
CA ALA A 696 6.50 -38.56 -19.16
C ALA A 696 6.58 -37.05 -19.45
N GLU A 697 7.41 -36.67 -20.43
CA GLU A 697 7.53 -35.30 -20.93
C GLU A 697 6.28 -34.88 -21.70
N ALA A 698 5.73 -35.75 -22.56
CA ALA A 698 4.47 -35.50 -23.28
C ALA A 698 3.26 -35.40 -22.35
N ALA A 699 3.23 -36.18 -21.26
CA ALA A 699 2.18 -36.08 -20.23
C ALA A 699 2.29 -34.79 -19.38
N GLY A 700 3.45 -34.12 -19.41
CA GLY A 700 3.72 -32.87 -18.69
C GLY A 700 3.42 -31.60 -19.49
N LEU A 701 3.18 -31.72 -20.80
CA LEU A 701 2.79 -30.60 -21.65
C LEU A 701 1.38 -30.14 -21.30
N ILE A 702 1.21 -28.84 -21.06
CA ILE A 702 -0.12 -28.26 -20.86
C ILE A 702 -0.80 -28.19 -22.23
N GLY A 703 -1.79 -29.04 -22.44
CA GLY A 703 -2.57 -29.06 -23.67
C GLY A 703 -3.36 -27.76 -23.83
N ALA A 704 -3.05 -27.00 -24.88
CA ALA A 704 -3.76 -25.77 -25.23
C ALA A 704 -4.54 -26.02 -26.52
N ALA A 705 -5.84 -26.36 -26.40
CA ALA A 705 -6.67 -26.82 -27.52
C ALA A 705 -6.72 -25.86 -28.72
N ASN A 706 -6.49 -24.57 -28.49
CA ASN A 706 -6.52 -23.53 -29.52
C ASN A 706 -5.13 -23.09 -30.02
N ASP A 707 -4.04 -23.59 -29.42
CA ASP A 707 -2.69 -23.22 -29.82
C ASP A 707 -2.25 -23.98 -31.08
N GLN A 708 -1.40 -23.33 -31.88
CA GLN A 708 -0.83 -23.89 -33.11
C GLN A 708 0.61 -24.34 -32.84
N ILE A 709 0.82 -25.64 -32.70
CA ILE A 709 2.16 -26.22 -32.61
C ILE A 709 2.68 -26.51 -34.02
N ARG A 710 3.87 -26.00 -34.35
CA ARG A 710 4.51 -26.13 -35.66
C ARG A 710 5.95 -26.61 -35.48
N ASP A 711 6.41 -27.50 -36.34
CA ASP A 711 7.82 -27.93 -36.33
C ASP A 711 8.78 -26.78 -36.66
N LYS A 712 8.32 -25.86 -37.52
CA LYS A 712 9.06 -24.67 -37.92
C LYS A 712 8.10 -23.52 -38.21
N ILE A 713 8.47 -22.33 -37.77
CA ILE A 713 7.80 -21.08 -38.10
C ILE A 713 8.74 -20.25 -38.97
N GLU A 714 8.27 -19.84 -40.15
CA GLU A 714 9.05 -19.03 -41.08
C GLU A 714 9.04 -17.56 -40.69
N LEU A 715 10.24 -17.02 -40.49
CA LEU A 715 10.51 -15.62 -40.20
C LEU A 715 11.44 -15.04 -41.24
N LEU A 716 11.29 -13.74 -41.52
CA LEU A 716 12.16 -12.97 -42.39
C LEU A 716 13.59 -12.89 -41.83
N SER A 717 13.74 -12.82 -40.51
CA SER A 717 15.05 -12.88 -39.85
C SER A 717 14.96 -13.36 -38.40
N THR A 718 15.95 -14.13 -37.99
CA THR A 718 16.24 -14.49 -36.59
C THR A 718 17.49 -13.81 -36.05
N ASP A 719 18.11 -12.91 -36.82
CA ASP A 719 19.22 -12.07 -36.37
C ASP A 719 18.70 -10.83 -35.62
N PRO A 720 19.02 -10.66 -34.33
CA PRO A 720 18.61 -9.49 -33.52
C PRO A 720 19.03 -8.13 -34.09
N LYS A 721 20.03 -8.10 -34.97
CA LYS A 721 20.49 -6.88 -35.64
C LYS A 721 19.68 -6.53 -36.89
N SER A 722 18.87 -7.47 -37.39
CA SER A 722 18.05 -7.26 -38.57
C SER A 722 16.86 -6.35 -38.25
N PRO A 723 16.50 -5.41 -39.16
CA PRO A 723 15.25 -4.67 -39.03
C PRO A 723 14.01 -5.57 -39.11
N ASP A 724 14.14 -6.76 -39.70
CA ASP A 724 13.10 -7.78 -39.82
C ASP A 724 13.22 -8.87 -38.75
N PHE A 725 13.96 -8.61 -37.66
CA PHE A 725 14.11 -9.55 -36.56
C PHE A 725 12.75 -9.98 -36.00
N LEU A 726 12.54 -11.30 -35.97
CA LEU A 726 11.32 -11.96 -35.49
C LEU A 726 10.04 -11.59 -36.26
N ARG A 727 10.20 -11.06 -37.48
CA ARG A 727 9.09 -10.69 -38.34
C ARG A 727 8.66 -11.87 -39.21
N PRO A 728 7.39 -12.28 -39.23
CA PRO A 728 6.89 -13.24 -40.21
C PRO A 728 6.77 -12.60 -41.60
N ALA A 729 6.77 -13.42 -42.66
CA ALA A 729 6.51 -12.95 -44.02
C ALA A 729 5.13 -12.27 -44.13
N ALA A 730 4.97 -11.28 -45.01
CA ALA A 730 3.76 -10.44 -45.06
C ALA A 730 2.48 -11.20 -45.43
N ASP A 731 2.62 -12.32 -46.13
CA ASP A 731 1.56 -13.26 -46.52
C ASP A 731 1.37 -14.40 -45.50
N SER A 732 2.16 -14.41 -44.43
CA SER A 732 2.05 -15.41 -43.38
C SER A 732 0.74 -15.25 -42.59
N PRO A 733 0.09 -16.35 -42.15
CA PRO A 733 -1.00 -16.31 -41.17
C PRO A 733 -0.55 -15.83 -39.77
N LEU A 734 0.74 -15.51 -39.59
CA LEU A 734 1.30 -14.82 -38.44
C LEU A 734 1.44 -13.31 -38.67
N ALA A 735 1.34 -12.83 -39.90
CA ALA A 735 1.34 -11.41 -40.18
C ALA A 735 -0.04 -10.83 -39.87
N THR A 736 -0.37 -10.72 -38.59
CA THR A 736 -1.42 -9.79 -38.21
C THR A 736 -0.89 -8.41 -38.53
N GLY A 737 -1.55 -7.69 -39.44
CA GLY A 737 -1.11 -6.37 -39.90
C GLY A 737 -0.63 -5.52 -38.73
N GLY A 738 0.68 -5.27 -38.69
CA GLY A 738 1.32 -4.45 -37.67
C GLY A 738 0.59 -3.13 -37.57
N ALA A 739 -0.12 -2.90 -36.47
CA ALA A 739 -0.80 -1.64 -36.26
C ALA A 739 0.20 -0.48 -36.13
N GLY A 740 1.48 -0.80 -35.90
CA GLY A 740 2.61 0.12 -35.93
C GLY A 740 2.95 0.76 -37.28
N LYS A 741 2.24 0.44 -38.37
CA LYS A 741 2.49 1.05 -39.68
C LYS A 741 2.07 2.53 -39.73
N ASP A 742 0.98 2.86 -39.03
CA ASP A 742 0.39 4.21 -38.99
C ASP A 742 0.44 4.86 -37.58
N ASP A 743 0.65 4.07 -36.52
CA ASP A 743 0.79 4.54 -35.14
C ASP A 743 2.07 3.98 -34.48
N PRO A 744 3.12 4.80 -34.27
CA PRO A 744 4.38 4.36 -33.67
C PRO A 744 4.27 3.79 -32.24
N SER A 745 3.16 4.06 -31.54
CA SER A 745 2.88 3.50 -30.21
C SER A 745 2.40 2.05 -30.27
N LEU A 746 1.94 1.59 -31.44
CA LEU A 746 1.51 0.23 -31.66
C LEU A 746 2.69 -0.64 -32.12
N PRO A 747 2.70 -1.93 -31.77
CA PRO A 747 3.75 -2.82 -32.23
C PRO A 747 3.80 -2.86 -33.77
N LEU A 748 4.98 -2.66 -34.34
CA LEU A 748 5.26 -2.84 -35.78
C LEU A 748 4.97 -4.26 -36.27
N TYR A 749 4.89 -5.21 -35.33
CA TYR A 749 4.70 -6.63 -35.56
C TYR A 749 3.69 -7.17 -34.53
N VAL A 750 2.91 -8.16 -34.91
CA VAL A 750 1.92 -8.82 -34.04
C VAL A 750 2.12 -10.32 -34.17
N GLY A 751 1.91 -11.06 -33.08
CA GLY A 751 2.02 -12.51 -33.03
C GLY A 751 0.97 -13.25 -33.87
N ALA A 752 0.27 -14.20 -33.30
CA ALA A 752 -0.71 -14.99 -34.04
C ALA A 752 -1.86 -14.12 -34.57
N VAL A 753 -2.36 -14.39 -35.79
CA VAL A 753 -3.62 -13.79 -36.26
C VAL A 753 -4.77 -14.22 -35.33
N PRO A 754 -5.52 -13.28 -34.73
CA PRO A 754 -6.66 -13.62 -33.91
C PRO A 754 -7.80 -14.16 -34.79
N PRO A 755 -8.75 -14.93 -34.22
CA PRO A 755 -9.93 -15.39 -34.95
C PRO A 755 -10.70 -14.24 -35.61
N LYS A 756 -11.38 -14.54 -36.72
CA LYS A 756 -12.23 -13.58 -37.43
C LYS A 756 -13.27 -12.97 -36.47
N GLY A 757 -13.24 -11.65 -36.30
CA GLY A 757 -14.14 -10.91 -35.41
C GLY A 757 -13.58 -10.62 -34.00
N VAL A 758 -12.37 -11.07 -33.68
CA VAL A 758 -11.66 -10.71 -32.46
C VAL A 758 -10.67 -9.58 -32.79
N ASP A 759 -10.77 -8.46 -32.07
CA ASP A 759 -9.84 -7.35 -32.21
C ASP A 759 -8.44 -7.79 -31.70
N PRO A 760 -7.39 -7.72 -32.55
CA PRO A 760 -6.02 -8.07 -32.16
C PRO A 760 -5.48 -7.23 -30.98
N TRP A 761 -6.15 -6.11 -30.68
CA TRP A 761 -5.70 -5.09 -29.74
C TRP A 761 -6.76 -4.65 -28.75
N ASP A 762 -7.82 -5.44 -28.47
CA ASP A 762 -8.82 -5.02 -27.47
C ASP A 762 -8.15 -4.86 -26.11
N TRP A 763 -7.62 -3.66 -25.84
CA TRP A 763 -6.99 -3.27 -24.59
C TRP A 763 -7.98 -3.43 -23.44
N ASN A 764 -9.28 -3.40 -23.73
CA ASN A 764 -10.34 -3.68 -22.77
C ASN A 764 -10.58 -5.17 -22.52
N ALA A 765 -9.97 -6.11 -23.24
CA ALA A 765 -10.24 -7.54 -23.04
C ALA A 765 -9.82 -8.03 -21.64
N THR A 766 -8.76 -7.48 -21.07
CA THR A 766 -8.41 -7.62 -19.63
C THR A 766 -9.42 -6.92 -18.73
N TRP A 767 -9.86 -5.73 -19.13
CA TRP A 767 -10.70 -4.86 -18.30
C TRP A 767 -12.20 -5.19 -18.37
N ARG A 768 -12.65 -5.98 -19.35
CA ARG A 768 -14.06 -6.33 -19.63
C ARG A 768 -14.55 -7.55 -18.89
N TRP A 769 -13.71 -8.28 -18.13
CA TRP A 769 -14.17 -9.54 -17.51
C TRP A 769 -15.17 -9.34 -16.36
N LYS A 770 -15.37 -8.12 -15.83
CA LYS A 770 -16.51 -7.82 -14.94
C LYS A 770 -17.88 -7.82 -15.65
N SER A 771 -17.93 -7.96 -16.97
CA SER A 771 -19.20 -8.03 -17.72
C SER A 771 -19.63 -9.45 -18.13
N HIS A 772 -18.79 -10.49 -17.94
CA HIS A 772 -19.10 -11.85 -18.40
C HIS A 772 -19.20 -12.91 -17.28
N ALA A 773 -19.08 -12.52 -16.00
CA ALA A 773 -19.38 -13.39 -14.85
C ALA A 773 -20.84 -13.31 -14.35
N ARG A 774 -21.73 -12.64 -15.10
CA ARG A 774 -23.19 -12.77 -14.97
C ARG A 774 -23.76 -13.49 -16.20
N LYS A 775 -23.52 -14.78 -16.28
CA LYS A 775 -24.45 -15.74 -16.89
C LYS A 775 -24.42 -17.04 -16.11
#